data_AF-Q5B536-F1
#
_entry.id   AF-Q5B536-F1
#
_cell.length_a   1.000
_cell.length_b   1.000
_cell.length_c   1.000
_cell.angle_alpha   90.00
_cell.angle_beta   90.00
_cell.angle_gamma   90.00
#
_symmetry.space_group_name_H-M   'P 1'
#
loop_
_entity.id
_entity.type
_entity.pdbx_description
1 polymer ?
#
loop_
_entity_poly.entity_id
_entity_poly.type
_entity_poly.pdbx_seq_one_letter_code
_entity_poly.pdbx_strand_id
1 'polypeptide(L)'
;MTKTCKRCTAGQPRCIRVPSRCLIQLVEEIDAGRNSVTLKDGRRVTTRGWHTMFEAMHGTYLDYCLNIRQKYSEEVIRQSYQKLGVEPYIGWKLESFSLDHESEDEYKVTSHVRNSKTDQLLVVKCKYIIGADGGQSLIRRLANVPIEGERTTTEMLAKYGNRLTEEDAKQEAVKSMEPFTLDLESIEWWTLYSINQHVADTYISNNGVVLGGDACHTHSSGAAQGMNTGVHDAVNLAWKLGETYDSECRPAAHRLIELDKAFSAVISGQIPDSYKGRYTAANELFTKLFNETIQFSIGLGIHYNENMINRPSTTGMTSAGWRAPDGLVYPPRLAPAGPYVLILAGQPSETQANLAIVVEALGALVTRLPRDMIRFITVVAQNVAHGDRFFSIPRLGYFCFDQDQSAHAAYTISPGRGAMVILRPDVIHVMRCSTSRFGSRLRRFEHAEYIECCKRPNDLWPLWLSVEKQQRKARIPTGLKHRSTSRQIQGLIASQIQKQGTTMRAAQFYAAGDVRVEDVPVPQASDDRVLIEVEWCGICGSDLNEYMFGPFAIPSLQSGPHPLTNALLPVTMGHEFTGRIKYVPESISHLKKGQAVVVDPRYYCSSCTPCLHTATNSCEKIGFMGLSGGGGGLSEFVAVRPEAVHVLSEDGSAYMDLAAAALI
;
A
#
# COMPACT_ATOMS: atom_id res chain seq x y z
N MET A 1 -24.31 -2.30 -17.59
CA MET A 1 -23.17 -2.59 -16.70
C MET A 1 -23.19 -4.07 -16.35
N THR A 2 -22.31 -4.88 -16.94
CA THR A 2 -22.24 -6.32 -16.62
C THR A 2 -21.68 -6.51 -15.21
N LYS A 3 -22.44 -7.20 -14.35
CA LYS A 3 -22.07 -7.64 -13.01
C LYS A 3 -20.89 -8.63 -13.05
N THR A 4 -19.68 -8.18 -13.31
CA THR A 4 -18.47 -9.00 -13.11
C THR A 4 -17.90 -8.67 -11.74
N CYS A 5 -18.52 -9.20 -10.69
CA CYS A 5 -17.85 -9.29 -9.40
C CYS A 5 -16.81 -10.40 -9.51
N LYS A 6 -15.55 -10.08 -9.18
CA LYS A 6 -14.39 -10.97 -9.31
C LYS A 6 -13.98 -11.50 -7.94
N ARG A 7 -13.24 -12.62 -7.93
CA ARG A 7 -13.12 -13.51 -6.76
C ARG A 7 -12.20 -13.00 -5.64
N CYS A 8 -11.16 -12.23 -5.95
CA CYS A 8 -10.17 -11.84 -4.95
C CYS A 8 -10.49 -10.49 -4.31
N THR A 9 -10.17 -10.35 -3.02
CA THR A 9 -10.36 -9.10 -2.28
C THR A 9 -9.12 -8.67 -1.50
N ALA A 10 -8.28 -9.60 -1.04
CA ALA A 10 -7.17 -9.28 -0.14
C ALA A 10 -5.85 -8.97 -0.85
N GLY A 11 -5.28 -7.79 -0.57
CA GLY A 11 -3.91 -7.41 -0.85
C GLY A 11 -3.07 -7.44 0.43
N GLN A 12 -1.93 -8.12 0.37
CA GLN A 12 -0.97 -8.21 1.47
C GLN A 12 0.09 -7.10 1.41
N PRO A 13 0.79 -6.80 2.52
CA PRO A 13 1.74 -5.69 2.60
C PRO A 13 2.72 -5.58 1.41
N ARG A 14 3.28 -6.71 0.95
CA ARG A 14 4.18 -6.70 -0.23
C ARG A 14 3.44 -6.41 -1.53
N CYS A 15 2.28 -7.02 -1.76
CA CYS A 15 1.47 -6.83 -2.96
C CYS A 15 0.95 -5.38 -3.06
N ILE A 16 0.60 -4.76 -1.93
CA ILE A 16 0.13 -3.36 -1.87
C ILE A 16 1.28 -2.37 -2.16
N ARG A 17 2.52 -2.69 -1.78
CA ARG A 17 3.67 -1.81 -2.04
C ARG A 17 3.86 -1.54 -3.53
N VAL A 18 3.61 -2.53 -4.38
CA VAL A 18 3.87 -2.48 -5.83
C VAL A 18 2.97 -1.47 -6.55
N PRO A 19 1.63 -1.41 -6.34
CA PRO A 19 0.77 -0.38 -6.90
C PRO A 19 0.42 0.72 -5.89
N SER A 20 1.10 0.84 -4.76
CA SER A 20 0.77 1.73 -3.63
C SER A 20 0.43 3.17 -4.04
N ARG A 21 1.13 3.75 -5.04
CA ARG A 21 0.82 5.10 -5.52
C ARG A 21 -0.47 5.21 -6.32
N CYS A 22 -0.87 4.16 -7.01
CA CYS A 22 -2.07 4.13 -7.84
C CYS A 22 -3.30 3.65 -7.04
N LEU A 23 -3.10 2.79 -6.03
CA LEU A 23 -4.15 2.34 -5.11
C LEU A 23 -4.67 3.46 -4.18
N ILE A 24 -3.86 4.49 -3.91
CA ILE A 24 -4.28 5.69 -3.15
C ILE A 24 -5.45 6.43 -3.82
N GLN A 25 -5.71 6.21 -5.12
CA GLN A 25 -6.84 6.83 -5.81
C GLN A 25 -8.20 6.17 -5.51
N LEU A 26 -8.22 5.03 -4.79
CA LEU A 26 -9.42 4.24 -4.50
C LEU A 26 -9.79 4.25 -3.00
N VAL A 27 -9.32 5.23 -2.24
CA VAL A 27 -9.40 5.24 -0.76
C VAL A 27 -10.83 5.14 -0.22
N GLU A 28 -11.84 5.57 -0.99
CA GLU A 28 -13.27 5.45 -0.61
C GLU A 28 -13.83 4.03 -0.77
N GLU A 29 -13.15 3.14 -1.51
CA GLU A 29 -13.61 1.80 -1.88
C GLU A 29 -12.75 0.68 -1.23
N ILE A 30 -11.94 1.04 -0.23
CA ILE A 30 -10.93 0.17 0.38
C ILE A 30 -11.21 0.00 1.88
N ASP A 31 -11.27 -1.26 2.33
CA ASP A 31 -11.29 -1.61 3.74
C ASP A 31 -9.88 -2.00 4.22
N ALA A 32 -9.40 -1.34 5.28
CA ALA A 32 -8.13 -1.68 5.92
C ALA A 32 -8.34 -2.64 7.09
N GLY A 33 -7.97 -3.90 6.91
CA GLY A 33 -7.92 -4.89 7.98
C GLY A 33 -6.67 -4.68 8.84
N ARG A 34 -6.84 -4.36 10.13
CA ARG A 34 -5.74 -4.18 11.10
C ARG A 34 -5.72 -5.25 12.20
N ASN A 35 -6.76 -6.06 12.28
CA ASN A 35 -6.87 -7.10 13.29
C ASN A 35 -7.81 -8.21 12.81
N SER A 36 -7.80 -9.33 13.51
CA SER A 36 -8.82 -10.37 13.35
C SER A 36 -9.25 -10.92 14.70
N VAL A 37 -10.46 -11.46 14.73
CA VAL A 37 -11.01 -12.16 15.89
C VAL A 37 -11.31 -13.59 15.46
N THR A 38 -10.93 -14.56 16.29
CA THR A 38 -11.30 -15.95 16.09
C THR A 38 -12.28 -16.38 17.17
N LEU A 39 -13.38 -16.98 16.73
CA LEU A 39 -14.46 -17.46 17.59
C LEU A 39 -14.50 -18.99 17.57
N LYS A 40 -14.91 -19.57 18.68
CA LYS A 40 -15.31 -20.98 18.81
C LYS A 40 -16.51 -21.04 19.72
N ASP A 41 -17.61 -21.63 19.27
CA ASP A 41 -18.82 -21.82 20.09
C ASP A 41 -19.27 -20.49 20.74
N GLY A 42 -19.25 -19.40 19.96
CA GLY A 42 -19.59 -18.04 20.42
C GLY A 42 -18.57 -17.32 21.29
N ARG A 43 -17.44 -17.94 21.62
CA ARG A 43 -16.42 -17.35 22.50
C ARG A 43 -15.14 -17.02 21.74
N ARG A 44 -14.52 -15.90 22.11
CA ARG A 44 -13.22 -15.50 21.56
C ARG A 44 -12.16 -16.51 22.01
N VAL A 45 -11.35 -16.97 21.05
CA VAL A 45 -10.20 -17.84 21.29
C VAL A 45 -8.95 -17.13 20.79
N THR A 46 -7.94 -17.04 21.64
CA THR A 46 -6.65 -16.37 21.34
C THR A 46 -5.54 -17.35 21.01
N THR A 47 -5.70 -18.64 21.28
CA THR A 47 -4.70 -19.67 20.98
C THR A 47 -4.66 -20.07 19.51
N ARG A 48 -5.56 -19.53 18.68
CA ARG A 48 -5.67 -19.79 17.25
C ARG A 48 -6.13 -18.54 16.52
N GLY A 49 -5.74 -18.38 15.27
CA GLY A 49 -6.30 -17.37 14.38
C GLY A 49 -5.30 -16.40 13.79
N TRP A 50 -5.80 -15.61 12.83
CA TRP A 50 -5.01 -14.68 12.02
C TRP A 50 -4.54 -13.43 12.79
N HIS A 51 -4.77 -13.30 14.10
CA HIS A 51 -4.38 -12.10 14.86
C HIS A 51 -2.86 -11.97 14.96
N THR A 52 -2.14 -13.09 15.11
CA THR A 52 -0.68 -13.13 15.06
C THR A 52 -0.13 -12.67 13.71
N MET A 53 -0.90 -12.83 12.63
CA MET A 53 -0.53 -12.33 11.30
C MET A 53 -0.44 -10.80 11.33
N PHE A 54 -1.39 -10.12 11.96
CA PHE A 54 -1.36 -8.67 12.13
C PHE A 54 -0.25 -8.24 13.09
N GLU A 55 -0.01 -8.97 14.18
CA GLU A 55 1.17 -8.75 15.05
C GLU A 55 2.48 -8.77 14.25
N ALA A 56 2.65 -9.74 13.35
CA ALA A 56 3.81 -9.85 12.48
C ALA A 56 3.95 -8.73 11.43
N MET A 57 2.89 -7.96 11.17
CA MET A 57 2.92 -6.78 10.29
C MET A 57 3.29 -5.48 11.01
N HIS A 58 3.19 -5.43 12.35
CA HIS A 58 3.50 -4.22 13.11
C HIS A 58 4.96 -3.82 12.91
N GLY A 59 5.20 -2.52 12.69
CA GLY A 59 6.54 -1.98 12.43
C GLY A 59 7.06 -2.19 11.02
N THR A 60 6.30 -2.83 10.12
CA THR A 60 6.61 -2.91 8.69
C THR A 60 6.07 -1.67 7.97
N TYR A 61 6.43 -1.48 6.69
CA TYR A 61 5.96 -0.32 5.90
C TYR A 61 4.43 -0.24 5.79
N LEU A 62 3.74 -1.38 5.82
CA LEU A 62 2.27 -1.47 5.85
C LEU A 62 1.88 -2.49 6.92
N ASP A 63 1.31 -2.02 8.02
CA ASP A 63 0.89 -2.83 9.16
C ASP A 63 -0.56 -3.36 9.04
N TYR A 64 -1.10 -3.34 7.82
CA TYR A 64 -2.48 -3.72 7.53
C TYR A 64 -2.60 -4.53 6.23
N CYS A 65 -3.69 -5.29 6.13
CA CYS A 65 -4.17 -5.87 4.88
C CYS A 65 -5.17 -4.93 4.22
N LEU A 66 -5.18 -4.89 2.89
CA LEU A 66 -6.22 -4.18 2.16
C LEU A 66 -7.23 -5.17 1.63
N ASN A 67 -8.51 -4.94 1.93
CA ASN A 67 -9.62 -5.62 1.29
C ASN A 67 -10.22 -4.65 0.27
N ILE A 68 -10.03 -4.97 -0.99
CA ILE A 68 -10.50 -4.20 -2.13
C ILE A 68 -11.04 -5.16 -3.18
N ARG A 69 -12.24 -4.91 -3.70
CA ARG A 69 -12.80 -5.77 -4.75
C ARG A 69 -11.86 -5.75 -5.95
N GLN A 70 -11.45 -6.93 -6.44
CA GLN A 70 -10.47 -7.07 -7.52
C GLN A 70 -10.78 -6.21 -8.76
N LYS A 71 -12.05 -5.95 -9.07
CA LYS A 71 -12.46 -5.06 -10.18
C LYS A 71 -11.79 -3.66 -10.08
N TYR A 72 -11.63 -3.13 -8.87
CA TYR A 72 -11.06 -1.81 -8.66
C TYR A 72 -9.53 -1.84 -8.75
N SER A 73 -8.88 -2.85 -8.18
CA SER A 73 -7.44 -3.06 -8.34
C SER A 73 -7.04 -3.19 -9.80
N GLU A 74 -7.83 -3.93 -10.59
CA GLU A 74 -7.61 -4.05 -12.03
C GLU A 74 -7.83 -2.74 -12.77
N GLU A 75 -8.84 -1.96 -12.40
CA GLU A 75 -9.10 -0.64 -12.99
C GLU A 75 -7.91 0.31 -12.74
N VAL A 76 -7.34 0.30 -11.54
CA VAL A 76 -6.14 1.08 -11.23
C VAL A 76 -4.94 0.66 -12.09
N ILE A 77 -4.73 -0.64 -12.28
CA ILE A 77 -3.66 -1.16 -13.14
C ILE A 77 -3.94 -0.76 -14.59
N ARG A 78 -5.19 -0.86 -15.05
CA ARG A 78 -5.63 -0.49 -16.41
C ARG A 78 -5.40 0.98 -16.69
N GLN A 79 -5.83 1.86 -15.79
CA GLN A 79 -5.59 3.30 -15.91
C GLN A 79 -4.11 3.63 -15.90
N SER A 80 -3.32 2.93 -15.07
CA SER A 80 -1.86 3.09 -15.06
C SER A 80 -1.26 2.69 -16.40
N TYR A 81 -1.71 1.58 -16.99
CA TYR A 81 -1.29 1.09 -18.31
C TYR A 81 -1.67 2.06 -19.45
N GLN A 82 -2.90 2.59 -19.41
CA GLN A 82 -3.37 3.59 -20.37
C GLN A 82 -2.61 4.92 -20.28
N LYS A 83 -2.23 5.35 -19.06
CA LYS A 83 -1.36 6.53 -18.85
C LYS A 83 0.02 6.34 -19.48
N LEU A 84 0.45 5.12 -19.78
CA LEU A 84 1.67 4.85 -20.55
C LEU A 84 1.48 5.05 -22.06
N GLY A 85 0.28 5.42 -22.51
CA GLY A 85 -0.06 5.47 -23.93
C GLY A 85 -0.28 4.10 -24.56
N VAL A 86 -0.49 3.05 -23.75
CA VAL A 86 -0.71 1.69 -24.24
C VAL A 86 -2.18 1.30 -24.06
N GLU A 87 -2.78 0.74 -25.10
CA GLU A 87 -4.18 0.34 -25.09
C GLU A 87 -4.33 -1.16 -24.81
N PRO A 88 -5.11 -1.56 -23.78
CA PRO A 88 -5.42 -2.96 -23.54
C PRO A 88 -6.53 -3.44 -24.49
N TYR A 89 -6.28 -4.53 -25.21
CA TYR A 89 -7.24 -5.15 -26.13
C TYR A 89 -8.27 -6.00 -25.36
N ILE A 90 -9.26 -5.33 -24.75
CA ILE A 90 -10.32 -5.98 -23.98
C ILE A 90 -11.39 -6.59 -24.92
N GLY A 91 -11.89 -7.77 -24.55
CA GLY A 91 -12.87 -8.51 -25.35
C GLY A 91 -12.25 -9.37 -26.45
N TRP A 92 -10.93 -9.49 -26.50
CA TRP A 92 -10.22 -10.38 -27.42
C TRP A 92 -9.86 -11.69 -26.71
N LYS A 93 -9.95 -12.80 -27.44
CA LYS A 93 -9.69 -14.14 -26.95
C LYS A 93 -8.64 -14.82 -27.82
N LEU A 94 -7.65 -15.46 -27.19
CA LEU A 94 -6.71 -16.33 -27.88
C LEU A 94 -7.42 -17.61 -28.34
N GLU A 95 -7.26 -17.98 -29.61
CA GLU A 95 -7.77 -19.25 -30.16
C GLU A 95 -6.66 -20.29 -30.26
N SER A 96 -5.51 -19.87 -30.75
CA SER A 96 -4.32 -20.72 -30.91
C SER A 96 -3.06 -19.86 -30.97
N PHE A 97 -1.91 -20.49 -30.79
CA PHE A 97 -0.63 -19.94 -31.20
C PHE A 97 0.25 -21.05 -31.77
N SER A 98 1.18 -20.67 -32.63
CA SER A 98 2.23 -21.54 -33.13
C SER A 98 3.60 -20.94 -32.83
N LEU A 99 4.60 -21.81 -32.81
CA LEU A 99 5.97 -21.48 -32.51
C LEU A 99 6.82 -21.87 -33.72
N ASP A 100 7.61 -20.92 -34.20
CA ASP A 100 8.53 -21.12 -35.31
C ASP A 100 9.94 -21.29 -34.73
N HIS A 101 10.34 -22.55 -34.55
CA HIS A 101 11.63 -22.91 -33.95
C HIS A 101 12.80 -22.80 -34.93
N GLU A 102 12.50 -22.87 -36.24
CA GLU A 102 13.50 -22.91 -37.30
C GLU A 102 13.80 -21.53 -37.88
N SER A 103 12.91 -20.56 -37.65
CA SER A 103 13.12 -19.19 -38.09
C SER A 103 14.25 -18.48 -37.34
N GLU A 104 15.09 -17.79 -38.12
CA GLU A 104 16.07 -16.81 -37.62
C GLU A 104 15.41 -15.50 -37.16
N ASP A 105 14.10 -15.34 -37.38
CA ASP A 105 13.31 -14.20 -36.89
C ASP A 105 13.25 -14.21 -35.35
N GLU A 106 13.34 -13.03 -34.76
CA GLU A 106 13.20 -12.83 -33.32
C GLU A 106 11.74 -13.04 -32.86
N TYR A 107 10.77 -12.87 -33.76
CA TYR A 107 9.33 -12.99 -33.51
C TYR A 107 8.81 -14.42 -33.75
N LYS A 108 9.23 -15.34 -32.88
CA LYS A 108 8.97 -16.79 -33.02
C LYS A 108 7.55 -17.24 -32.70
N VAL A 109 6.74 -16.39 -32.09
CA VAL A 109 5.37 -16.75 -31.69
C VAL A 109 4.37 -16.10 -32.63
N THR A 110 3.50 -16.90 -33.26
CA THR A 110 2.36 -16.41 -34.04
C THR A 110 1.06 -16.76 -33.33
N SER A 111 0.34 -15.77 -32.84
CA SER A 111 -0.91 -15.92 -32.10
C SER A 111 -2.11 -15.54 -32.94
N HIS A 112 -3.17 -16.34 -32.88
CA HIS A 112 -4.47 -16.07 -33.49
C HIS A 112 -5.44 -15.63 -32.40
N VAL A 113 -5.87 -14.36 -32.46
CA VAL A 113 -6.77 -13.78 -31.47
C VAL A 113 -8.04 -13.26 -32.15
N ARG A 114 -9.18 -13.50 -31.51
CA ARG A 114 -10.50 -13.17 -32.04
C ARG A 114 -11.24 -12.21 -31.13
N ASN A 115 -11.88 -11.20 -31.70
CA ASN A 115 -12.75 -10.30 -30.98
C ASN A 115 -14.07 -11.00 -30.65
N SER A 116 -14.42 -11.04 -29.36
CA SER A 116 -15.61 -11.76 -28.87
C SER A 116 -16.93 -11.11 -29.28
N LYS A 117 -16.92 -9.85 -29.74
CA LYS A 117 -18.13 -9.11 -30.15
C LYS A 117 -18.25 -9.00 -31.66
N THR A 118 -17.15 -8.70 -32.35
CA THR A 118 -17.16 -8.43 -33.80
C THR A 118 -16.74 -9.63 -34.65
N ASP A 119 -16.29 -10.72 -34.02
CA ASP A 119 -15.72 -11.90 -34.68
C ASP A 119 -14.47 -11.62 -35.55
N GLN A 120 -13.91 -10.40 -35.43
CA GLN A 120 -12.70 -10.01 -36.12
C GLN A 120 -11.51 -10.86 -35.66
N LEU A 121 -10.73 -11.37 -36.61
CA LEU A 121 -9.48 -12.09 -36.36
C LEU A 121 -8.27 -11.16 -36.49
N LEU A 122 -7.32 -11.28 -35.56
CA LEU A 122 -5.99 -10.71 -35.65
C LEU A 122 -4.94 -11.81 -35.56
N VAL A 123 -3.87 -11.65 -36.33
CA VAL A 123 -2.67 -12.46 -36.23
C VAL A 123 -1.58 -11.59 -35.63
N VAL A 124 -1.07 -11.99 -34.48
CA VAL A 124 -0.06 -11.24 -33.72
C VAL A 124 1.24 -12.02 -33.72
N LYS A 125 2.30 -11.43 -34.26
CA LYS A 125 3.66 -11.97 -34.15
C LYS A 125 4.37 -11.35 -32.95
N CYS A 126 4.87 -12.17 -32.03
CA CYS A 126 5.56 -11.72 -30.83
C CYS A 126 6.81 -12.55 -30.54
N LYS A 127 7.76 -11.97 -29.81
CA LYS A 127 8.97 -12.68 -29.35
C LYS A 127 8.65 -13.70 -28.26
N TYR A 128 7.69 -13.34 -27.39
CA TYR A 128 7.21 -14.14 -26.27
C TYR A 128 5.69 -14.08 -26.18
N ILE A 129 5.09 -15.16 -25.68
CA ILE A 129 3.70 -15.18 -25.22
C ILE A 129 3.68 -15.48 -23.72
N ILE A 130 2.93 -14.66 -22.97
CA ILE A 130 2.79 -14.78 -21.51
C ILE A 130 1.38 -15.26 -21.19
N GLY A 131 1.26 -16.48 -20.67
CA GLY A 131 0.03 -17.06 -20.14
C GLY A 131 -0.26 -16.55 -18.74
N ALA A 132 -1.10 -15.52 -18.66
CA ALA A 132 -1.73 -15.04 -17.41
C ALA A 132 -3.26 -15.21 -17.48
N ASP A 133 -3.71 -16.30 -18.13
CA ASP A 133 -5.09 -16.59 -18.54
C ASP A 133 -5.86 -17.51 -17.56
N GLY A 134 -5.33 -17.69 -16.35
CA GLY A 134 -6.01 -18.34 -15.23
C GLY A 134 -5.83 -19.87 -15.15
N GLY A 135 -6.49 -20.50 -14.18
CA GLY A 135 -6.32 -21.94 -13.87
C GLY A 135 -6.60 -22.90 -15.04
N GLN A 136 -7.45 -22.49 -15.99
CA GLN A 136 -7.78 -23.23 -17.21
C GLN A 136 -6.96 -22.80 -18.43
N SER A 137 -5.77 -22.23 -18.20
CA SER A 137 -4.88 -21.65 -19.21
C SER A 137 -4.88 -22.44 -20.52
N LEU A 138 -5.28 -21.76 -21.59
CA LEU A 138 -5.16 -22.27 -22.95
C LEU A 138 -3.70 -22.27 -23.38
N ILE A 139 -2.94 -21.25 -22.98
CA ILE A 139 -1.52 -21.14 -23.32
C ILE A 139 -0.73 -22.32 -22.75
N ARG A 140 -0.93 -22.65 -21.46
CA ARG A 140 -0.30 -23.83 -20.83
C ARG A 140 -0.63 -25.12 -21.57
N ARG A 141 -1.90 -25.33 -21.91
CA ARG A 141 -2.37 -26.55 -22.59
C ARG A 141 -1.79 -26.68 -24.00
N LEU A 142 -1.82 -25.61 -24.79
CA LEU A 142 -1.24 -25.60 -26.14
C LEU A 142 0.29 -25.75 -26.11
N ALA A 143 0.95 -25.25 -25.06
CA ALA A 143 2.38 -25.44 -24.83
C ALA A 143 2.75 -26.84 -24.28
N ASN A 144 1.75 -27.71 -24.02
CA ASN A 144 1.91 -29.04 -23.41
C ASN A 144 2.72 -29.01 -22.10
N VAL A 145 2.55 -27.97 -21.29
CA VAL A 145 3.19 -27.89 -19.97
C VAL A 145 2.34 -28.66 -18.95
N PRO A 146 2.85 -29.75 -18.36
CA PRO A 146 2.10 -30.51 -17.36
C PRO A 146 1.88 -29.70 -16.09
N ILE A 147 0.92 -30.16 -15.28
CA ILE A 147 0.62 -29.58 -13.98
C ILE A 147 0.52 -30.71 -12.95
N GLU A 148 1.35 -30.64 -11.93
CA GLU A 148 1.33 -31.58 -10.81
C GLU A 148 0.38 -31.08 -9.73
N GLY A 149 -0.42 -31.97 -9.14
CA GLY A 149 -1.22 -31.65 -7.95
C GLY A 149 -2.53 -32.42 -7.81
N GLU A 150 -3.13 -32.29 -6.63
CA GLU A 150 -4.33 -33.03 -6.24
C GLU A 150 -5.55 -32.09 -6.18
N ARG A 151 -6.72 -32.63 -6.51
CA ARG A 151 -8.00 -31.97 -6.26
C ARG A 151 -8.55 -32.45 -4.93
N THR A 152 -8.74 -31.52 -3.99
CA THR A 152 -9.25 -31.87 -2.66
C THR A 152 -10.62 -31.23 -2.49
N THR A 153 -11.68 -32.04 -2.54
CA THR A 153 -13.05 -31.54 -2.42
C THR A 153 -13.98 -32.53 -1.71
N THR A 154 -13.44 -33.39 -0.84
CA THR A 154 -14.14 -34.58 -0.38
C THR A 154 -15.36 -34.28 0.50
N GLU A 155 -15.29 -33.33 1.43
CA GLU A 155 -16.36 -33.11 2.41
C GLU A 155 -17.54 -32.29 1.87
N MET A 156 -17.27 -31.16 1.19
CA MET A 156 -18.32 -30.31 0.60
C MET A 156 -19.02 -30.98 -0.59
N LEU A 157 -18.28 -31.72 -1.44
CA LEU A 157 -18.91 -32.52 -2.50
C LEU A 157 -19.63 -33.74 -1.95
N ALA A 158 -19.18 -34.35 -0.84
CA ALA A 158 -19.93 -35.43 -0.21
C ALA A 158 -21.27 -34.95 0.37
N LYS A 159 -21.32 -33.73 0.91
CA LYS A 159 -22.54 -33.15 1.47
C LYS A 159 -23.51 -32.62 0.40
N TYR A 160 -23.00 -32.00 -0.68
CA TYR A 160 -23.84 -31.25 -1.63
C TYR A 160 -23.66 -31.64 -3.11
N GLY A 161 -22.68 -32.49 -3.45
CA GLY A 161 -22.33 -32.80 -4.83
C GLY A 161 -22.01 -31.55 -5.66
N ASN A 162 -22.35 -31.58 -6.95
CA ASN A 162 -22.24 -30.41 -7.85
C ASN A 162 -23.48 -29.48 -7.80
N ARG A 163 -24.29 -29.53 -6.73
CA ARG A 163 -25.62 -28.90 -6.67
C ARG A 163 -25.81 -27.86 -5.57
N LEU A 164 -24.73 -27.39 -4.92
CA LEU A 164 -24.83 -26.31 -3.93
C LEU A 164 -25.50 -25.06 -4.55
N THR A 165 -26.57 -24.58 -3.95
CA THR A 165 -27.28 -23.36 -4.35
C THR A 165 -26.87 -22.17 -3.48
N GLU A 166 -27.27 -20.96 -3.88
CA GLU A 166 -27.10 -19.75 -3.06
C GLU A 166 -27.79 -19.88 -1.69
N GLU A 167 -28.94 -20.54 -1.68
CA GLU A 167 -29.75 -20.72 -0.47
C GLU A 167 -29.06 -21.66 0.53
N ASP A 168 -28.43 -22.74 0.04
CA ASP A 168 -27.63 -23.63 0.87
C ASP A 168 -26.44 -22.87 1.50
N ALA A 169 -25.79 -21.98 0.71
CA ALA A 169 -24.70 -21.14 1.22
C ALA A 169 -25.18 -20.15 2.29
N LYS A 170 -26.37 -19.56 2.14
CA LYS A 170 -27.00 -18.70 3.17
C LYS A 170 -27.23 -19.46 4.46
N GLN A 171 -27.85 -20.64 4.37
CA GLN A 171 -28.17 -21.46 5.54
C GLN A 171 -26.91 -21.87 6.31
N GLU A 172 -25.84 -22.27 5.61
CA GLU A 172 -24.57 -22.61 6.25
C GLU A 172 -23.88 -21.38 6.86
N ALA A 173 -23.96 -20.21 6.23
CA ALA A 173 -23.43 -18.98 6.79
C ALA A 173 -24.16 -18.60 8.09
N VAL A 174 -25.50 -18.63 8.10
CA VAL A 174 -26.30 -18.34 9.30
C VAL A 174 -25.96 -19.32 10.43
N LYS A 175 -25.89 -20.61 10.11
CA LYS A 175 -25.53 -21.65 11.08
C LYS A 175 -24.12 -21.46 11.64
N SER A 176 -23.15 -21.04 10.82
CA SER A 176 -21.77 -20.81 11.25
C SER A 176 -21.60 -19.66 12.24
N MET A 177 -22.61 -18.78 12.34
CA MET A 177 -22.60 -17.64 13.26
C MET A 177 -23.14 -17.98 14.66
N GLU A 178 -23.73 -19.15 14.88
CA GLU A 178 -24.24 -19.53 16.20
C GLU A 178 -23.18 -19.36 17.32
N PRO A 179 -23.55 -18.79 18.48
CA PRO A 179 -24.89 -18.39 18.93
C PRO A 179 -25.30 -16.95 18.52
N PHE A 180 -24.52 -16.27 17.68
CA PHE A 180 -24.89 -14.97 17.14
C PHE A 180 -25.95 -15.12 16.04
N THR A 181 -26.73 -14.07 15.84
CA THR A 181 -27.71 -13.99 14.76
C THR A 181 -27.09 -13.28 13.55
N LEU A 182 -27.33 -13.81 12.36
CA LEU A 182 -26.95 -13.19 11.09
C LEU A 182 -28.21 -13.01 10.24
N ASP A 183 -28.51 -11.76 9.88
CA ASP A 183 -29.54 -11.42 8.89
C ASP A 183 -28.86 -10.89 7.63
N LEU A 184 -29.30 -11.36 6.46
CA LEU A 184 -28.68 -11.09 5.17
C LEU A 184 -29.62 -10.22 4.33
N GLU A 185 -29.35 -8.91 4.27
CA GLU A 185 -30.17 -7.96 3.50
C GLU A 185 -30.07 -8.20 1.98
N SER A 186 -28.85 -8.43 1.47
CA SER A 186 -28.63 -8.73 0.06
C SER A 186 -27.36 -9.53 -0.17
N ILE A 187 -27.35 -10.31 -1.26
CA ILE A 187 -26.16 -10.98 -1.77
C ILE A 187 -25.76 -10.35 -3.09
N GLU A 188 -24.65 -9.64 -3.09
CA GLU A 188 -24.11 -9.05 -4.31
C GLU A 188 -23.44 -10.09 -5.21
N TRP A 189 -22.80 -11.11 -4.63
CA TRP A 189 -22.06 -12.15 -5.35
C TRP A 189 -21.76 -13.38 -4.46
N TRP A 190 -21.75 -14.57 -5.06
CA TRP A 190 -21.29 -15.81 -4.42
C TRP A 190 -20.68 -16.78 -5.45
N THR A 191 -19.92 -17.77 -4.99
CA THR A 191 -19.38 -18.84 -5.85
C THR A 191 -19.05 -20.10 -5.04
N LEU A 192 -19.02 -21.26 -5.72
CA LEU A 192 -18.45 -22.48 -5.17
C LEU A 192 -16.96 -22.54 -5.50
N TYR A 193 -16.12 -22.50 -4.48
CA TYR A 193 -14.68 -22.60 -4.64
C TYR A 193 -14.21 -24.05 -4.38
N SER A 194 -13.61 -24.67 -5.39
CA SER A 194 -12.93 -25.97 -5.25
C SER A 194 -11.44 -25.76 -4.96
N ILE A 195 -10.93 -26.46 -3.96
CA ILE A 195 -9.50 -26.42 -3.61
C ILE A 195 -8.76 -27.24 -4.68
N ASN A 196 -8.07 -26.52 -5.56
CA ASN A 196 -7.16 -27.08 -6.53
C ASN A 196 -5.76 -26.59 -6.15
N GLN A 197 -4.86 -27.53 -5.86
CA GLN A 197 -3.49 -27.24 -5.48
C GLN A 197 -2.59 -27.81 -6.56
N HIS A 198 -2.08 -26.94 -7.44
CA HIS A 198 -1.26 -27.37 -8.56
C HIS A 198 -0.07 -26.44 -8.80
N VAL A 199 1.04 -26.98 -9.32
CA VAL A 199 2.16 -26.22 -9.89
C VAL A 199 2.49 -26.79 -11.26
N ALA A 200 2.75 -25.93 -12.23
CA ALA A 200 3.28 -26.31 -13.54
C ALA A 200 4.74 -26.74 -13.42
N ASP A 201 5.11 -27.78 -14.17
CA ASP A 201 6.47 -28.35 -14.15
C ASP A 201 7.54 -27.33 -14.51
N THR A 202 7.18 -26.37 -15.37
CA THR A 202 7.99 -25.21 -15.73
C THR A 202 7.13 -23.97 -15.91
N TYR A 203 7.64 -22.81 -15.52
CA TYR A 203 7.03 -21.51 -15.77
C TYR A 203 7.52 -20.91 -17.09
N ILE A 204 8.61 -21.45 -17.63
CA ILE A 204 9.20 -21.03 -18.91
C ILE A 204 9.48 -22.26 -19.74
N SER A 205 8.83 -22.35 -20.89
CA SER A 205 9.20 -23.34 -21.89
C SER A 205 10.25 -22.73 -22.81
N ASN A 206 11.21 -23.54 -23.29
CA ASN A 206 12.34 -23.13 -24.14
C ASN A 206 11.94 -22.66 -25.56
N ASN A 207 10.69 -22.23 -25.70
CA ASN A 207 9.94 -22.06 -26.93
C ASN A 207 9.23 -20.70 -26.97
N GLY A 208 9.66 -19.71 -26.20
CA GLY A 208 9.03 -18.37 -26.16
C GLY A 208 7.71 -18.31 -25.40
N VAL A 209 7.38 -19.34 -24.60
CA VAL A 209 6.16 -19.38 -23.76
C VAL A 209 6.55 -19.20 -22.30
N VAL A 210 5.89 -18.25 -21.64
CA VAL A 210 6.04 -17.95 -20.21
C VAL A 210 4.67 -18.05 -19.54
N LEU A 211 4.59 -18.56 -18.31
CA LEU A 211 3.35 -18.69 -17.54
C LEU A 211 3.43 -17.89 -16.23
N GLY A 212 2.34 -17.27 -15.80
CA GLY A 212 2.28 -16.51 -14.54
C GLY A 212 0.92 -16.60 -13.85
N GLY A 213 0.94 -16.51 -12.51
CA GLY A 213 -0.25 -16.61 -11.67
C GLY A 213 -0.96 -17.95 -11.81
N ASP A 214 -2.30 -17.93 -11.80
CA ASP A 214 -3.15 -19.12 -11.87
C ASP A 214 -2.86 -20.05 -13.08
N ALA A 215 -2.21 -19.53 -14.14
CA ALA A 215 -1.79 -20.36 -15.27
C ALA A 215 -0.71 -21.38 -14.89
N CYS A 216 0.15 -21.08 -13.91
CA CYS A 216 1.25 -21.93 -13.47
C CYS A 216 1.17 -22.41 -12.02
N HIS A 217 0.38 -21.79 -11.15
CA HIS A 217 0.12 -22.34 -9.82
C HIS A 217 -1.28 -22.00 -9.33
N THR A 218 -1.90 -22.94 -8.63
CA THR A 218 -3.18 -22.72 -7.94
C THR A 218 -3.07 -23.33 -6.56
N HIS A 219 -3.72 -22.73 -5.57
CA HIS A 219 -3.70 -23.17 -4.19
C HIS A 219 -4.99 -22.68 -3.51
N SER A 220 -5.28 -23.15 -2.29
CA SER A 220 -6.52 -22.76 -1.61
C SER A 220 -6.61 -21.25 -1.33
N SER A 221 -7.83 -20.78 -1.09
CA SER A 221 -8.09 -19.40 -0.64
C SER A 221 -7.80 -19.17 0.85
N GLY A 222 -7.53 -20.22 1.63
CA GLY A 222 -7.44 -20.17 3.09
C GLY A 222 -6.39 -19.20 3.61
N ALA A 223 -5.28 -19.03 2.90
CA ALA A 223 -4.21 -18.08 3.23
C ALA A 223 -4.27 -16.76 2.43
N ALA A 224 -5.36 -16.53 1.68
CA ALA A 224 -5.58 -15.35 0.83
C ALA A 224 -4.44 -15.03 -0.16
N GLN A 225 -3.73 -16.04 -0.65
CA GLN A 225 -2.51 -15.85 -1.44
C GLN A 225 -2.72 -15.60 -2.94
N GLY A 226 -3.89 -15.92 -3.51
CA GLY A 226 -3.98 -16.19 -4.97
C GLY A 226 -3.59 -15.01 -5.85
N MET A 227 -4.23 -13.86 -5.62
CA MET A 227 -3.86 -12.64 -6.33
C MET A 227 -2.46 -12.14 -5.94
N ASN A 228 -2.06 -12.32 -4.68
CA ASN A 228 -0.79 -11.82 -4.16
C ASN A 228 0.40 -12.51 -4.84
N THR A 229 0.36 -13.83 -4.97
CA THR A 229 1.38 -14.61 -5.67
C THR A 229 1.43 -14.32 -7.16
N GLY A 230 0.27 -14.20 -7.82
CA GLY A 230 0.22 -13.78 -9.23
C GLY A 230 0.81 -12.38 -9.48
N VAL A 231 0.60 -11.43 -8.56
CA VAL A 231 1.26 -10.11 -8.63
C VAL A 231 2.76 -10.24 -8.39
N HIS A 232 3.21 -11.09 -7.47
CA HIS A 232 4.64 -11.32 -7.24
C HIS A 232 5.33 -11.93 -8.47
N ASP A 233 4.68 -12.87 -9.17
CA ASP A 233 5.17 -13.42 -10.44
C ASP A 233 5.35 -12.32 -11.48
N ALA A 234 4.32 -11.50 -11.68
CA ALA A 234 4.35 -10.41 -12.64
C ALA A 234 5.49 -9.42 -12.33
N VAL A 235 5.69 -9.09 -11.05
CA VAL A 235 6.75 -8.17 -10.60
C VAL A 235 8.14 -8.78 -10.78
N ASN A 236 8.33 -10.07 -10.50
CA ASN A 236 9.60 -10.76 -10.75
C ASN A 236 9.91 -10.80 -12.26
N LEU A 237 8.92 -11.17 -13.07
CA LEU A 237 9.07 -11.33 -14.51
C LEU A 237 9.30 -10.00 -15.25
N ALA A 238 8.60 -8.93 -14.85
CA ALA A 238 8.52 -7.67 -15.60
C ALA A 238 9.86 -7.01 -15.92
N TRP A 239 10.89 -7.20 -15.08
CA TRP A 239 12.19 -6.57 -15.28
C TRP A 239 13.26 -7.50 -15.86
N LYS A 240 12.97 -8.80 -16.06
CA LYS A 240 13.94 -9.79 -16.58
C LYS A 240 13.50 -10.47 -17.87
N LEU A 241 12.19 -10.59 -18.10
CA LEU A 241 11.62 -11.41 -19.18
C LEU A 241 12.21 -12.84 -19.25
N GLY A 242 12.43 -13.49 -18.10
CA GLY A 242 12.49 -14.95 -18.03
C GLY A 242 13.70 -15.60 -17.32
N GLU A 243 14.92 -15.08 -17.43
CA GLU A 243 16.13 -15.91 -17.17
C GLU A 243 16.21 -16.65 -15.82
N THR A 244 15.71 -16.05 -14.74
CA THR A 244 15.70 -16.66 -13.39
C THR A 244 14.29 -16.79 -12.83
N TYR A 245 13.27 -16.50 -13.63
CA TYR A 245 11.88 -16.44 -13.15
C TYR A 245 11.37 -17.82 -12.71
N ASP A 246 11.63 -18.88 -13.50
CA ASP A 246 11.25 -20.26 -13.13
C ASP A 246 11.98 -20.72 -11.85
N SER A 247 13.31 -20.57 -11.81
CA SER A 247 14.13 -21.04 -10.67
C SER A 247 13.90 -20.25 -9.38
N GLU A 248 13.24 -19.10 -9.44
CA GLU A 248 12.86 -18.30 -8.28
C GLU A 248 11.40 -18.51 -7.85
N CYS A 249 10.45 -18.36 -8.78
CA CYS A 249 9.03 -18.31 -8.44
C CYS A 249 8.42 -19.71 -8.27
N ARG A 250 8.84 -20.69 -9.07
CA ARG A 250 8.30 -22.05 -8.98
C ARG A 250 8.62 -22.73 -7.64
N PRO A 251 9.85 -22.69 -7.10
CA PRO A 251 10.11 -23.21 -5.75
C PRO A 251 9.32 -22.50 -4.65
N ALA A 252 9.10 -21.18 -4.77
CA ALA A 252 8.27 -20.44 -3.83
C ALA A 252 6.80 -20.89 -3.88
N ALA A 253 6.25 -21.15 -5.07
CA ALA A 253 4.91 -21.70 -5.24
C ALA A 253 4.78 -23.13 -4.70
N HIS A 254 5.78 -24.00 -4.92
CA HIS A 254 5.82 -25.33 -4.29
C HIS A 254 5.76 -25.24 -2.78
N ARG A 255 6.61 -24.39 -2.17
CA ARG A 255 6.60 -24.16 -0.72
C ARG A 255 5.25 -23.67 -0.24
N LEU A 256 4.61 -22.76 -0.97
CA LEU A 256 3.27 -22.27 -0.62
C LEU A 256 2.25 -23.41 -0.62
N ILE A 257 2.25 -24.27 -1.64
CA ILE A 257 1.31 -25.39 -1.72
C ILE A 257 1.56 -26.42 -0.63
N GLU A 258 2.81 -26.73 -0.31
CA GLU A 258 3.14 -27.61 0.81
C GLU A 258 2.60 -27.07 2.14
N LEU A 259 2.76 -25.76 2.37
CA LEU A 259 2.19 -25.09 3.54
C LEU A 259 0.67 -25.11 3.53
N ASP A 260 0.04 -24.83 2.39
CA ASP A 260 -1.41 -24.85 2.23
C ASP A 260 -2.01 -26.25 2.49
N LYS A 261 -1.33 -27.31 2.02
CA LYS A 261 -1.66 -28.71 2.33
C LYS A 261 -1.55 -28.98 3.83
N ALA A 262 -0.44 -28.58 4.45
CA ALA A 262 -0.22 -28.78 5.87
C ALA A 262 -1.29 -28.04 6.70
N PHE A 263 -1.56 -26.76 6.40
CA PHE A 263 -2.59 -25.96 7.06
C PHE A 263 -3.98 -26.55 6.89
N SER A 264 -4.35 -26.97 5.68
CA SER A 264 -5.64 -27.59 5.41
C SER A 264 -5.84 -28.83 6.29
N ALA A 265 -4.83 -29.71 6.38
CA ALA A 265 -4.89 -30.90 7.22
C ALA A 265 -5.02 -30.57 8.72
N VAL A 266 -4.19 -29.64 9.25
CA VAL A 266 -4.24 -29.31 10.68
C VAL A 266 -5.48 -28.54 11.09
N ILE A 267 -6.06 -27.72 10.19
CA ILE A 267 -7.35 -27.04 10.41
C ILE A 267 -8.47 -28.08 10.53
N SER A 268 -8.44 -29.14 9.72
CA SER A 268 -9.34 -30.29 9.83
C SER A 268 -9.01 -31.23 10.99
N GLY A 269 -8.06 -30.87 11.87
CA GLY A 269 -7.69 -31.66 13.05
C GLY A 269 -6.76 -32.85 12.78
N GLN A 270 -6.22 -32.98 11.56
CA GLN A 270 -5.33 -34.07 11.16
C GLN A 270 -3.85 -33.64 11.23
N ILE A 271 -2.97 -34.55 11.66
CA ILE A 271 -1.52 -34.34 11.61
C ILE A 271 -1.00 -34.99 10.32
N PRO A 272 -0.38 -34.22 9.39
CA PRO A 272 0.18 -34.80 8.17
C PRO A 272 1.28 -35.82 8.49
N ASP A 273 1.44 -36.83 7.62
CA ASP A 273 2.36 -37.96 7.85
C ASP A 273 3.81 -37.52 8.13
N SER A 274 4.28 -36.47 7.46
CA SER A 274 5.61 -35.89 7.64
C SER A 274 5.86 -35.31 9.04
N TYR A 275 4.80 -35.06 9.82
CA TYR A 275 4.87 -34.51 11.18
C TYR A 275 4.49 -35.51 12.27
N LYS A 276 4.07 -36.73 11.91
CA LYS A 276 3.72 -37.79 12.87
C LYS A 276 4.92 -38.15 13.74
N GLY A 277 4.67 -38.39 15.03
CA GLY A 277 5.70 -38.73 16.03
C GLY A 277 6.46 -37.54 16.63
N ARG A 278 6.40 -36.35 16.02
CA ARG A 278 6.98 -35.11 16.58
C ARG A 278 5.96 -34.24 17.33
N TYR A 279 4.68 -34.38 16.97
CA TYR A 279 3.58 -33.65 17.58
C TYR A 279 2.45 -34.62 17.91
N THR A 280 1.75 -34.34 19.00
CA THR A 280 0.64 -35.17 19.48
C THR A 280 -0.72 -34.50 19.25
N ALA A 281 -0.73 -33.19 18.99
CA ALA A 281 -1.95 -32.42 18.74
C ALA A 281 -1.82 -31.55 17.48
N ALA A 282 -2.85 -31.59 16.63
CA ALA A 282 -2.92 -30.75 15.42
C ALA A 282 -2.85 -29.25 15.74
N ASN A 283 -3.40 -28.81 16.87
CA ASN A 283 -3.36 -27.41 17.31
C ASN A 283 -1.94 -26.93 17.68
N GLU A 284 -1.13 -27.81 18.29
CA GLU A 284 0.26 -27.50 18.60
C GLU A 284 1.06 -27.32 17.29
N LEU A 285 0.86 -28.25 16.35
CA LEU A 285 1.47 -28.17 15.03
C LEU A 285 1.01 -26.93 14.25
N PHE A 286 -0.29 -26.60 14.31
CA PHE A 286 -0.82 -25.38 13.68
C PHE A 286 -0.11 -24.13 14.19
N THR A 287 -0.01 -23.96 15.50
CA THR A 287 0.63 -22.78 16.12
C THR A 287 2.08 -22.65 15.67
N LYS A 288 2.81 -23.78 15.65
CA LYS A 288 4.20 -23.78 15.24
C LYS A 288 4.39 -23.50 13.75
N LEU A 289 3.66 -24.20 12.88
CA LEU A 289 3.68 -23.96 11.44
C LEU A 289 3.32 -22.52 11.12
N PHE A 290 2.27 -21.98 11.76
CA PHE A 290 1.84 -20.61 11.56
C PHE A 290 2.94 -19.63 11.95
N ASN A 291 3.52 -19.74 13.14
CA ASN A 291 4.58 -18.84 13.60
C ASN A 291 5.85 -18.91 12.74
N GLU A 292 6.26 -20.10 12.31
CA GLU A 292 7.45 -20.29 11.47
C GLU A 292 7.27 -19.77 10.04
N THR A 293 6.03 -19.66 9.56
CA THR A 293 5.72 -19.34 8.16
C THR A 293 5.03 -17.98 7.99
N ILE A 294 4.70 -17.30 9.08
CA ILE A 294 3.91 -16.07 9.09
C ILE A 294 4.48 -14.99 8.18
N GLN A 295 5.80 -14.81 8.20
CA GLN A 295 6.49 -13.83 7.35
C GLN A 295 6.33 -14.18 5.88
N PHE A 296 6.44 -15.46 5.51
CA PHE A 296 6.19 -15.94 4.16
C PHE A 296 4.72 -15.71 3.76
N SER A 297 3.77 -16.05 4.64
CA SER A 297 2.34 -15.90 4.41
C SER A 297 1.90 -14.45 4.23
N ILE A 298 2.63 -13.45 4.74
CA ILE A 298 2.33 -12.01 4.52
C ILE A 298 3.17 -11.40 3.37
N GLY A 299 3.92 -12.25 2.65
CA GLY A 299 4.79 -11.86 1.53
C GLY A 299 6.10 -11.18 1.92
N LEU A 300 6.37 -10.98 3.21
CA LEU A 300 7.59 -10.31 3.70
C LEU A 300 8.79 -11.27 3.82
N GLY A 301 8.53 -12.56 4.03
CA GLY A 301 9.50 -13.63 4.17
C GLY A 301 9.84 -14.37 2.87
N ILE A 302 9.66 -13.72 1.71
CA ILE A 302 10.05 -14.29 0.43
C ILE A 302 11.57 -14.37 0.34
N HIS A 303 12.05 -15.55 -0.05
CA HIS A 303 13.46 -15.86 -0.24
C HIS A 303 13.66 -16.64 -1.54
N TYR A 304 14.67 -16.25 -2.30
CA TYR A 304 15.12 -16.95 -3.50
C TYR A 304 16.50 -17.57 -3.28
N ASN A 305 16.73 -18.75 -3.86
CA ASN A 305 18.02 -19.42 -3.79
C ASN A 305 19.12 -18.64 -4.52
N GLU A 306 20.36 -19.00 -4.25
CA GLU A 306 21.53 -18.50 -4.99
C GLU A 306 21.38 -18.81 -6.48
N ASN A 307 21.63 -17.80 -7.31
CA ASN A 307 21.64 -17.92 -8.77
C ASN A 307 22.55 -16.84 -9.38
N MET A 308 22.54 -16.68 -10.70
CA MET A 308 23.38 -15.70 -11.39
C MET A 308 23.18 -14.25 -10.90
N ILE A 309 21.99 -13.94 -10.37
CA ILE A 309 21.60 -12.64 -9.80
C ILE A 309 21.80 -12.64 -8.28
N ASN A 310 21.15 -13.54 -7.54
CA ASN A 310 21.20 -13.57 -6.06
C ASN A 310 22.51 -14.23 -5.62
N ARG A 311 23.48 -13.45 -5.12
CA ARG A 311 24.83 -13.95 -4.81
C ARG A 311 25.19 -13.87 -3.32
N PRO A 312 25.94 -14.83 -2.77
CA PRO A 312 26.20 -14.92 -1.35
C PRO A 312 26.89 -13.66 -0.82
N SER A 313 26.39 -13.21 0.34
CA SER A 313 26.86 -12.01 1.01
C SER A 313 28.15 -12.28 1.78
N THR A 314 28.95 -11.23 1.98
CA THR A 314 30.29 -11.35 2.61
C THR A 314 30.35 -10.87 4.06
N THR A 315 29.25 -10.32 4.57
CA THR A 315 29.14 -9.70 5.89
C THR A 315 27.71 -9.87 6.42
N GLY A 316 27.55 -9.87 7.76
CA GLY A 316 26.31 -9.92 8.58
C GLY A 316 25.28 -11.02 8.24
N MET A 317 24.05 -10.92 8.77
CA MET A 317 23.13 -12.08 8.86
C MET A 317 22.06 -12.16 7.76
N THR A 318 21.69 -11.04 7.13
CA THR A 318 20.73 -11.06 6.00
C THR A 318 21.40 -11.62 4.74
N SER A 319 20.93 -12.78 4.24
CA SER A 319 21.49 -13.42 3.04
C SER A 319 20.87 -12.87 1.74
N ALA A 320 21.52 -13.15 0.61
CA ALA A 320 20.97 -12.81 -0.69
C ALA A 320 19.73 -13.65 -1.03
N GLY A 321 18.88 -13.08 -1.87
CA GLY A 321 17.59 -13.63 -2.26
C GLY A 321 16.44 -13.29 -1.32
N TRP A 322 16.70 -12.76 -0.13
CA TRP A 322 15.63 -12.28 0.75
C TRP A 322 15.06 -10.95 0.26
N ARG A 323 13.78 -10.71 0.52
CA ARG A 323 13.22 -9.35 0.48
C ARG A 323 14.09 -8.41 1.33
N ALA A 324 14.40 -7.24 0.78
CA ALA A 324 15.07 -6.20 1.54
C ALA A 324 14.19 -5.80 2.74
N PRO A 325 14.71 -5.75 3.98
CA PRO A 325 13.93 -5.38 5.16
C PRO A 325 13.52 -3.90 5.12
N ASP A 326 12.47 -3.54 5.83
CA ASP A 326 12.08 -2.13 6.00
C ASP A 326 12.97 -1.48 7.07
N GLY A 327 13.35 -0.23 6.85
CA GLY A 327 14.12 0.57 7.80
C GLY A 327 13.62 2.01 7.80
N LEU A 328 13.47 2.59 8.98
CA LEU A 328 13.03 3.97 9.15
C LEU A 328 14.19 4.92 8.84
N VAL A 329 13.95 5.87 7.94
CA VAL A 329 14.95 6.87 7.52
C VAL A 329 14.29 8.24 7.31
N TYR A 330 15.08 9.30 7.37
CA TYR A 330 14.64 10.70 7.32
C TYR A 330 15.40 11.51 6.25
N PRO A 331 14.72 12.27 5.38
CA PRO A 331 13.29 12.19 5.11
C PRO A 331 12.89 10.77 4.64
N PRO A 332 11.66 10.31 4.97
CA PRO A 332 11.18 8.97 4.62
C PRO A 332 10.92 8.90 3.12
N ARG A 333 11.96 8.60 2.35
CA ARG A 333 11.83 8.50 0.90
C ARG A 333 12.80 7.48 0.34
N LEU A 334 12.37 6.22 0.36
CA LEU A 334 12.88 5.23 -0.57
C LEU A 334 11.95 5.27 -1.79
N ALA A 335 12.48 5.63 -2.95
CA ALA A 335 11.69 5.69 -4.17
C ALA A 335 11.10 4.29 -4.49
N PRO A 336 9.97 4.19 -5.22
CA PRO A 336 9.23 2.92 -5.31
C PRO A 336 9.70 1.98 -6.44
N ALA A 337 10.64 2.38 -7.31
CA ALA A 337 10.98 1.54 -8.46
C ALA A 337 12.37 1.71 -9.10
N GLY A 338 12.92 0.57 -9.48
CA GLY A 338 14.17 0.39 -10.23
C GLY A 338 15.28 -0.30 -9.45
N PRO A 339 16.38 -0.69 -10.10
CA PRO A 339 17.54 -1.26 -9.42
C PRO A 339 18.10 -0.23 -8.42
N TYR A 340 18.28 -0.62 -7.16
CA TYR A 340 18.85 0.25 -6.13
C TYR A 340 20.23 -0.23 -5.71
N VAL A 341 21.11 0.74 -5.52
CA VAL A 341 22.29 0.58 -4.68
C VAL A 341 22.05 1.41 -3.42
N LEU A 342 21.79 0.70 -2.33
CA LEU A 342 21.64 1.26 -1.00
C LEU A 342 23.02 1.31 -0.34
N ILE A 343 23.49 2.51 -0.03
CA ILE A 343 24.75 2.77 0.65
C ILE A 343 24.41 3.09 2.11
N LEU A 344 24.49 2.09 2.98
CA LEU A 344 24.38 2.26 4.43
C LEU A 344 25.73 2.77 4.92
N ALA A 345 25.89 4.09 4.86
CA ALA A 345 27.17 4.77 5.05
C ALA A 345 27.71 4.65 6.47
N GLY A 346 26.89 4.29 7.46
CA GLY A 346 27.30 4.24 8.86
C GLY A 346 27.45 5.63 9.48
N GLN A 347 28.24 5.72 10.55
CA GLN A 347 28.57 6.98 11.23
C GLN A 347 29.71 7.70 10.49
N PRO A 348 29.49 8.93 9.98
CA PRO A 348 30.49 9.61 9.16
C PRO A 348 31.84 9.79 9.85
N SER A 349 31.86 10.03 11.16
CA SER A 349 33.09 10.15 11.96
C SER A 349 34.01 8.94 11.85
N GLU A 350 33.47 7.77 11.53
CA GLU A 350 34.21 6.51 11.42
C GLU A 350 34.38 6.06 9.96
N THR A 351 33.40 6.33 9.10
CA THR A 351 33.31 5.70 7.77
C THR A 351 33.63 6.63 6.60
N GLN A 352 33.82 7.94 6.83
CA GLN A 352 33.96 8.94 5.76
C GLN A 352 35.04 8.60 4.72
N ALA A 353 36.21 8.10 5.14
CA ALA A 353 37.29 7.72 4.24
C ALA A 353 36.89 6.58 3.29
N ASN A 354 36.26 5.53 3.83
CA ASN A 354 35.78 4.40 3.03
C ASN A 354 34.60 4.80 2.14
N LEU A 355 33.72 5.68 2.63
CA LEU A 355 32.59 6.19 1.87
C LEU A 355 33.05 7.00 0.65
N ALA A 356 34.12 7.80 0.78
CA ALA A 356 34.69 8.55 -0.35
C ALA A 356 35.13 7.62 -1.49
N ILE A 357 35.84 6.54 -1.16
CA ILE A 357 36.28 5.51 -2.12
C ILE A 357 35.07 4.86 -2.82
N VAL A 358 34.02 4.53 -2.06
CA VAL A 358 32.79 3.94 -2.60
C VAL A 358 32.08 4.90 -3.55
N VAL A 359 31.91 6.16 -3.14
CA VAL A 359 31.22 7.19 -3.93
C VAL A 359 31.97 7.48 -5.23
N GLU A 360 33.30 7.57 -5.19
CA GLU A 360 34.13 7.79 -6.37
C GLU A 360 33.99 6.63 -7.37
N ALA A 361 34.18 5.40 -6.91
CA ALA A 361 34.13 4.23 -7.78
C ALA A 361 32.70 3.95 -8.32
N LEU A 362 31.65 4.23 -7.56
CA LEU A 362 30.28 4.20 -8.07
C LEU A 362 30.00 5.35 -9.05
N GLY A 363 30.52 6.55 -8.81
CA GLY A 363 30.44 7.67 -9.75
C GLY A 363 31.01 7.32 -11.12
N ALA A 364 32.16 6.65 -11.16
CA ALA A 364 32.77 6.15 -12.40
C ALA A 364 32.00 4.98 -13.06
N LEU A 365 31.17 4.25 -12.31
CA LEU A 365 30.26 3.26 -12.88
C LEU A 365 29.04 3.93 -13.53
N VAL A 366 28.47 4.93 -12.88
CA VAL A 366 27.28 5.66 -13.38
C VAL A 366 27.55 6.30 -14.74
N THR A 367 28.76 6.80 -14.99
CA THR A 367 29.12 7.39 -16.29
C THR A 367 29.14 6.38 -17.45
N ARG A 368 29.26 5.08 -17.15
CA ARG A 368 29.28 4.00 -18.15
C ARG A 368 27.92 3.32 -18.36
N LEU A 369 26.93 3.67 -17.53
CA LEU A 369 25.60 3.06 -17.57
C LEU A 369 24.58 4.01 -18.22
N PRO A 370 23.52 3.48 -18.87
CA PRO A 370 22.41 4.28 -19.32
C PRO A 370 21.84 5.14 -18.17
N ARG A 371 21.42 6.37 -18.50
CA ARG A 371 20.83 7.29 -17.51
C ARG A 371 19.63 6.63 -16.83
N ASP A 372 19.52 6.84 -15.52
CA ASP A 372 18.42 6.34 -14.68
C ASP A 372 18.29 4.81 -14.60
N MET A 373 19.29 4.04 -15.09
CA MET A 373 19.29 2.57 -15.00
C MET A 373 19.49 2.07 -13.57
N ILE A 374 20.32 2.76 -12.77
CA ILE A 374 20.57 2.43 -11.35
C ILE A 374 20.33 3.67 -10.50
N ARG A 375 19.59 3.50 -9.40
CA ARG A 375 19.34 4.54 -8.42
C ARG A 375 20.19 4.32 -7.18
N PHE A 376 20.78 5.40 -6.67
CA PHE A 376 21.60 5.37 -5.47
C PHE A 376 20.86 6.00 -4.31
N ILE A 377 20.96 5.38 -3.14
CA ILE A 377 20.43 5.92 -1.89
C ILE A 377 21.51 5.81 -0.84
N THR A 378 21.98 6.93 -0.33
CA THR A 378 22.94 7.01 0.77
C THR A 378 22.19 7.25 2.08
N VAL A 379 22.36 6.35 3.05
CA VAL A 379 21.73 6.41 4.36
C VAL A 379 22.81 6.53 5.43
N VAL A 380 22.76 7.58 6.24
CA VAL A 380 23.77 7.91 7.24
C VAL A 380 23.20 7.70 8.64
N ALA A 381 23.92 6.98 9.50
CA ALA A 381 23.52 6.76 10.89
C ALA A 381 23.80 8.01 11.75
N GLN A 382 22.98 9.05 11.60
CA GLN A 382 23.14 10.33 12.31
C GLN A 382 21.79 11.03 12.52
N ASN A 383 21.67 11.79 13.61
CA ASN A 383 20.51 12.63 13.92
C ASN A 383 20.51 13.95 13.10
N VAL A 384 19.34 14.39 12.66
CA VAL A 384 19.13 15.62 11.86
C VAL A 384 19.35 16.90 12.68
N ALA A 385 19.29 16.85 14.02
CA ALA A 385 19.42 17.99 14.93
C ALA A 385 20.82 18.62 14.99
N HIS A 386 21.84 18.02 14.36
CA HIS A 386 23.18 18.60 14.29
C HIS A 386 23.30 19.50 13.06
N GLY A 387 22.93 20.76 13.21
CA GLY A 387 23.29 21.82 12.27
C GLY A 387 24.78 21.75 11.93
N ASP A 388 25.11 21.93 10.66
CA ASP A 388 26.44 22.23 10.11
C ASP A 388 27.50 21.14 9.83
N ARG A 389 27.17 19.83 9.80
CA ARG A 389 28.10 18.81 9.23
C ARG A 389 27.65 18.15 7.93
N PHE A 390 26.72 18.76 7.22
CA PHE A 390 26.29 18.30 5.90
C PHE A 390 27.40 18.35 4.83
N PHE A 391 28.36 19.26 4.94
CA PHE A 391 29.23 19.62 3.79
C PHE A 391 30.39 18.65 3.51
N SER A 392 30.81 17.81 4.46
CA SER A 392 32.02 16.99 4.32
C SER A 392 31.76 15.51 3.97
N ILE A 393 30.51 15.07 3.96
CA ILE A 393 30.16 13.67 3.72
C ILE A 393 30.02 13.43 2.21
N PRO A 394 30.81 12.52 1.60
CA PRO A 394 30.65 12.14 0.21
C PRO A 394 29.23 11.67 -0.10
N ARG A 395 28.66 12.10 -1.24
CA ARG A 395 27.25 11.83 -1.57
C ARG A 395 27.10 11.18 -2.94
N LEU A 396 26.22 10.19 -3.01
CA LEU A 396 25.74 9.64 -4.27
C LEU A 396 24.24 9.34 -4.20
N GLY A 397 23.49 9.90 -5.15
CA GLY A 397 22.05 9.72 -5.23
C GLY A 397 21.26 10.39 -4.11
N TYR A 398 20.13 9.78 -3.75
CA TYR A 398 19.23 10.30 -2.73
C TYR A 398 19.83 10.12 -1.33
N PHE A 399 19.66 11.10 -0.45
CA PHE A 399 20.33 11.11 0.85
C PHE A 399 19.31 11.04 1.99
N CYS A 400 19.53 10.12 2.94
CA CYS A 400 18.68 9.89 4.10
C CYS A 400 19.51 9.76 5.40
N PHE A 401 18.83 9.96 6.52
CA PHE A 401 19.33 9.85 7.88
C PHE A 401 18.65 8.72 8.61
N ASP A 402 19.42 7.85 9.22
CA ASP A 402 18.97 6.76 10.07
C ASP A 402 19.22 7.15 11.53
N GLN A 403 18.34 8.00 12.06
CA GLN A 403 18.53 8.65 13.36
C GLN A 403 18.54 7.63 14.49
N ASP A 404 17.65 6.64 14.42
CA ASP A 404 17.46 5.59 15.42
C ASP A 404 18.21 4.30 15.07
N GLN A 405 19.06 4.35 14.04
CA GLN A 405 19.79 3.18 13.50
C GLN A 405 18.87 2.02 13.05
N SER A 406 17.60 2.31 12.80
CA SER A 406 16.58 1.36 12.33
C SER A 406 17.00 0.67 11.04
N ALA A 407 17.45 1.43 10.04
CA ALA A 407 17.88 0.86 8.76
C ALA A 407 19.18 0.06 8.89
N HIS A 408 20.18 0.56 9.62
CA HIS A 408 21.44 -0.16 9.83
C HIS A 408 21.20 -1.47 10.61
N ALA A 409 20.34 -1.45 11.63
CA ALA A 409 19.95 -2.63 12.40
C ALA A 409 19.18 -3.64 11.54
N ALA A 410 18.19 -3.19 10.76
CA ALA A 410 17.37 -4.05 9.90
C ALA A 410 18.23 -4.85 8.90
N TYR A 411 19.28 -4.22 8.34
CA TYR A 411 20.21 -4.88 7.43
C TYR A 411 21.40 -5.54 8.14
N THR A 412 21.43 -5.58 9.47
CA THR A 412 22.50 -6.16 10.29
C THR A 412 23.89 -5.60 9.93
N ILE A 413 23.96 -4.27 9.85
CA ILE A 413 25.17 -3.51 9.54
C ILE A 413 25.53 -2.64 10.73
N SER A 414 26.75 -2.81 11.21
CA SER A 414 27.30 -1.94 12.25
C SER A 414 27.50 -0.52 11.70
N PRO A 415 27.01 0.53 12.39
CA PRO A 415 27.24 1.90 12.00
C PRO A 415 28.74 2.27 11.89
N GLY A 416 29.62 1.63 12.66
CA GLY A 416 31.05 1.91 12.60
C GLY A 416 31.77 1.36 11.37
N ARG A 417 31.11 0.52 10.56
CA ARG A 417 31.68 -0.05 9.33
C ARG A 417 30.96 0.40 8.07
N GLY A 418 29.64 0.57 8.16
CA GLY A 418 28.77 0.75 7.00
C GLY A 418 28.81 -0.45 6.03
N ALA A 419 28.00 -0.39 4.98
CA ALA A 419 28.05 -1.34 3.88
C ALA A 419 27.37 -0.77 2.62
N MET A 420 27.66 -1.40 1.49
CA MET A 420 26.84 -1.27 0.29
C MET A 420 25.95 -2.51 0.14
N VAL A 421 24.68 -2.27 -0.11
CA VAL A 421 23.63 -3.25 -0.35
C VAL A 421 23.06 -3.02 -1.74
N ILE A 422 22.99 -4.08 -2.55
CA ILE A 422 22.41 -4.03 -3.89
C ILE A 422 21.04 -4.67 -3.85
N LEU A 423 20.04 -3.96 -4.37
CA LEU A 423 18.66 -4.43 -4.46
C LEU A 423 18.21 -4.45 -5.93
N ARG A 424 17.43 -5.48 -6.26
CA ARG A 424 16.72 -5.61 -7.54
C ARG A 424 15.56 -4.62 -7.66
N PRO A 425 15.03 -4.39 -8.88
CA PRO A 425 13.78 -3.66 -9.10
C PRO A 425 12.59 -4.15 -8.28
N ASP A 426 12.55 -5.44 -7.95
CA ASP A 426 11.52 -6.09 -7.14
C ASP A 426 11.84 -6.13 -5.62
N VAL A 427 12.82 -5.32 -5.19
CA VAL A 427 13.19 -5.11 -3.78
C VAL A 427 13.72 -6.39 -3.11
N ILE A 428 14.37 -7.25 -3.87
CA ILE A 428 15.12 -8.42 -3.38
C ILE A 428 16.59 -8.06 -3.21
N HIS A 429 17.18 -8.49 -2.10
CA HIS A 429 18.58 -8.32 -1.75
C HIS A 429 19.47 -9.20 -2.64
N VAL A 430 20.33 -8.57 -3.44
CA VAL A 430 21.21 -9.24 -4.40
C VAL A 430 22.50 -9.68 -3.74
N MET A 431 23.17 -8.73 -3.09
CA MET A 431 24.45 -8.94 -2.43
C MET A 431 24.76 -7.77 -1.50
N ARG A 432 25.67 -8.02 -0.56
CA ARG A 432 26.25 -7.00 0.31
C ARG A 432 27.77 -7.10 0.36
N CYS A 433 28.42 -5.94 0.44
CA CYS A 433 29.83 -5.83 0.78
C CYS A 433 30.11 -4.73 1.80
N SER A 434 31.11 -4.98 2.66
CA SER A 434 31.70 -3.95 3.51
C SER A 434 32.28 -2.83 2.65
N THR A 435 32.18 -1.58 3.12
CA THR A 435 32.78 -0.40 2.49
C THR A 435 34.27 -0.60 2.19
N SER A 436 35.01 -1.22 3.12
CA SER A 436 36.43 -1.57 2.98
C SER A 436 36.78 -2.60 1.90
N ARG A 437 35.82 -3.38 1.41
CA ARG A 437 36.03 -4.44 0.40
C ARG A 437 35.43 -4.08 -0.97
N PHE A 438 34.88 -2.87 -1.10
CA PHE A 438 34.08 -2.46 -2.24
C PHE A 438 34.83 -2.53 -3.58
N GLY A 439 36.05 -1.97 -3.68
CA GLY A 439 36.80 -1.94 -4.93
C GLY A 439 37.06 -3.34 -5.55
N SER A 440 37.27 -4.36 -4.72
CA SER A 440 37.44 -5.75 -5.17
C SER A 440 36.15 -6.41 -5.68
N ARG A 441 34.99 -5.94 -5.20
CA ARG A 441 33.66 -6.49 -5.47
C ARG A 441 32.90 -5.72 -6.55
N LEU A 442 33.24 -4.45 -6.80
CA LEU A 442 32.69 -3.67 -7.89
C LEU A 442 32.87 -4.38 -9.24
N ARG A 443 34.02 -5.02 -9.48
CA ARG A 443 34.26 -5.86 -10.67
C ARG A 443 33.29 -7.04 -10.81
N ARG A 444 32.76 -7.56 -9.70
CA ARG A 444 31.72 -8.62 -9.70
C ARG A 444 30.31 -8.06 -9.88
N PHE A 445 30.10 -6.78 -9.57
CA PHE A 445 28.85 -6.08 -9.88
C PHE A 445 28.81 -5.63 -11.36
N GLU A 446 29.96 -5.26 -11.91
CA GLU A 446 30.19 -5.00 -13.34
C GLU A 446 30.04 -6.25 -14.22
N HIS A 447 29.97 -7.45 -13.62
CA HIS A 447 29.74 -8.68 -14.37
C HIS A 447 28.46 -8.52 -15.20
N ALA A 448 28.60 -8.78 -16.50
CA ALA A 448 27.62 -8.46 -17.52
C ALA A 448 26.21 -8.93 -17.15
N GLU A 449 26.03 -10.07 -16.51
CA GLU A 449 24.72 -10.71 -16.28
C GLU A 449 23.66 -9.86 -15.55
N TYR A 450 23.98 -9.21 -14.41
CA TYR A 450 22.98 -8.37 -13.70
C TYR A 450 22.67 -7.09 -14.48
N ILE A 451 23.71 -6.46 -15.03
CA ILE A 451 23.58 -5.24 -15.82
C ILE A 451 22.86 -5.56 -17.14
N GLU A 452 23.13 -6.69 -17.78
CA GLU A 452 22.45 -7.20 -18.98
C GLU A 452 20.99 -7.53 -18.69
N CYS A 453 20.69 -8.22 -17.58
CA CYS A 453 19.30 -8.41 -17.12
C CYS A 453 18.58 -7.07 -16.97
N CYS A 454 19.23 -6.06 -16.37
CA CYS A 454 18.67 -4.72 -16.22
C CYS A 454 18.66 -3.89 -17.52
N LYS A 455 19.44 -4.27 -18.54
CA LYS A 455 19.48 -3.62 -19.87
C LYS A 455 18.39 -4.13 -20.81
N ARG A 456 17.98 -5.40 -20.71
CA ARG A 456 16.92 -5.96 -21.59
C ARG A 456 15.60 -5.17 -21.57
N PRO A 457 15.20 -4.54 -20.46
CA PRO A 457 14.05 -3.62 -20.44
C PRO A 457 14.33 -2.21 -20.98
N ASN A 458 15.54 -1.86 -21.44
CA ASN A 458 15.86 -0.47 -21.84
C ASN A 458 15.06 0.04 -23.05
N ASP A 459 14.40 -0.82 -23.82
CA ASP A 459 13.44 -0.40 -24.84
C ASP A 459 12.07 0.02 -24.24
N LEU A 460 11.78 -0.39 -22.99
CA LEU A 460 10.56 -0.09 -22.22
C LEU A 460 10.81 0.84 -21.01
N TRP A 461 12.05 0.99 -20.56
CA TRP A 461 12.46 1.88 -19.46
C TRP A 461 12.15 3.37 -19.73
N PRO A 462 12.28 3.90 -20.96
CA PRO A 462 11.89 5.28 -21.27
C PRO A 462 10.40 5.55 -21.04
N LEU A 463 9.52 4.58 -21.30
CA LEU A 463 8.09 4.67 -20.98
C LEU A 463 7.89 4.81 -19.47
N TRP A 464 8.54 3.95 -18.69
CA TRP A 464 8.48 3.94 -17.22
C TRP A 464 9.04 5.23 -16.59
N LEU A 465 10.15 5.76 -17.11
CA LEU A 465 10.74 7.04 -16.67
C LEU A 465 9.96 8.27 -17.15
N SER A 466 9.30 8.18 -18.32
CA SER A 466 8.43 9.26 -18.81
C SER A 466 7.24 9.47 -17.89
N VAL A 467 6.71 8.40 -17.27
CA VAL A 467 5.66 8.46 -16.25
C VAL A 467 6.11 9.25 -15.04
N GLU A 468 7.30 8.98 -14.53
CA GLU A 468 7.81 9.69 -13.34
C GLU A 468 8.11 11.17 -13.67
N LYS A 469 8.53 11.47 -14.91
CA LYS A 469 8.72 12.85 -15.38
C LYS A 469 7.40 13.59 -15.67
N GLN A 470 6.40 12.93 -16.23
CA GLN A 470 5.07 13.51 -16.48
C GLN A 470 4.32 13.77 -15.17
N GLN A 471 4.41 12.86 -14.20
CA GLN A 471 3.88 13.08 -12.85
C GLN A 471 4.62 14.20 -12.10
N ARG A 472 5.92 14.41 -12.34
CA ARG A 472 6.67 15.57 -11.82
C ARG A 472 6.27 16.90 -12.45
N LYS A 473 5.84 16.91 -13.73
CA LYS A 473 5.38 18.10 -14.45
C LYS A 473 3.96 18.52 -14.08
N ALA A 474 3.13 17.63 -13.55
CA ALA A 474 1.80 17.94 -13.00
C ALA A 474 1.85 18.67 -11.64
N ARG A 475 2.90 19.46 -11.37
CA ARG A 475 2.93 20.39 -10.23
C ARG A 475 2.18 21.66 -10.63
N ILE A 476 1.12 21.95 -9.87
CA ILE A 476 0.50 23.28 -9.82
C ILE A 476 1.60 24.32 -9.50
N PRO A 477 1.70 25.44 -10.23
CA PRO A 477 2.69 26.47 -9.95
C PRO A 477 2.45 27.09 -8.56
N THR A 478 3.26 26.71 -7.58
CA THR A 478 3.37 27.45 -6.31
C THR A 478 4.39 28.57 -6.54
N GLY A 479 3.88 29.76 -6.86
CA GLY A 479 4.73 30.87 -7.27
C GLY A 479 4.09 32.25 -7.15
N LEU A 480 3.34 32.53 -6.08
CA LEU A 480 3.06 33.92 -5.69
C LEU A 480 4.21 34.42 -4.81
N LYS A 481 5.07 35.24 -5.42
CA LYS A 481 6.11 36.01 -4.72
C LYS A 481 5.43 37.14 -3.93
N HIS A 482 5.32 37.03 -2.61
CA HIS A 482 4.92 38.16 -1.78
C HIS A 482 6.11 39.12 -1.62
N ARG A 483 6.01 40.29 -2.27
CA ARG A 483 6.80 41.47 -1.93
C ARG A 483 6.24 42.06 -0.63
N SER A 484 7.15 42.31 0.31
CA SER A 484 6.89 43.02 1.56
C SER A 484 6.54 44.48 1.29
N THR A 485 5.33 44.91 1.63
CA THR A 485 5.02 46.32 1.92
C THR A 485 3.61 46.40 2.52
N SER A 486 3.54 46.75 3.80
CA SER A 486 2.43 47.44 4.49
C SER A 486 2.29 46.94 5.93
N ARG A 487 3.21 47.41 6.79
CA ARG A 487 3.10 47.27 8.26
C ARG A 487 2.38 48.46 8.92
N GLN A 488 1.75 49.32 8.12
CA GLN A 488 1.20 50.59 8.62
C GLN A 488 -0.30 50.79 8.37
N ILE A 489 -0.99 49.86 7.70
CA ILE A 489 -2.45 49.96 7.48
C ILE A 489 -3.25 48.97 8.35
N GLN A 490 -2.63 47.90 8.86
CA GLN A 490 -3.29 46.90 9.72
C GLN A 490 -3.63 47.40 11.14
N GLY A 491 -3.06 48.52 11.58
CA GLY A 491 -3.26 49.04 12.94
C GLY A 491 -4.58 49.80 13.18
N LEU A 492 -5.29 50.20 12.12
CA LEU A 492 -6.47 51.07 12.26
C LEU A 492 -7.80 50.35 12.12
N ILE A 493 -7.88 49.25 11.36
CA ILE A 493 -9.14 48.49 11.15
C ILE A 493 -9.40 47.49 12.28
N ALA A 494 -8.36 46.92 12.90
CA ALA A 494 -8.51 46.02 14.04
C ALA A 494 -9.08 46.70 15.31
N SER A 495 -9.07 48.03 15.37
CA SER A 495 -9.49 48.81 16.55
C SER A 495 -10.99 49.16 16.60
N GLN A 496 -11.79 48.80 15.58
CA GLN A 496 -13.22 49.16 15.52
C GLN A 496 -14.22 48.00 15.74
N ILE A 497 -13.78 46.75 15.92
CA ILE A 497 -14.67 45.60 16.24
C ILE A 497 -14.48 45.06 17.67
N GLN A 498 -13.54 45.62 18.44
CA GLN A 498 -13.48 45.41 19.90
C GLN A 498 -14.53 46.28 20.62
N LYS A 499 -15.79 45.84 20.59
CA LYS A 499 -16.83 46.08 21.62
C LYS A 499 -18.18 45.52 21.15
N GLN A 500 -18.37 44.21 21.27
CA GLN A 500 -19.65 43.61 21.66
C GLN A 500 -19.40 42.16 22.10
N GLY A 501 -19.67 41.89 23.38
CA GLY A 501 -19.59 40.57 23.96
C GLY A 501 -20.76 39.72 23.50
N THR A 502 -20.53 38.90 22.47
CA THR A 502 -21.45 37.83 22.09
C THR A 502 -20.75 36.52 22.41
N THR A 503 -21.15 35.88 23.51
CA THR A 503 -20.93 34.45 23.69
C THR A 503 -21.92 33.69 22.81
N MET A 504 -21.62 32.42 22.58
CA MET A 504 -22.48 31.44 21.93
C MET A 504 -22.52 30.19 22.78
N ARG A 505 -23.59 29.42 22.67
CA ARG A 505 -23.65 28.11 23.30
C ARG A 505 -22.80 27.11 22.53
N ALA A 506 -22.02 26.32 23.25
CA ALA A 506 -21.20 25.25 22.70
C ALA A 506 -21.10 24.08 23.69
N ALA A 507 -21.09 22.85 23.18
CA ALA A 507 -20.82 21.66 23.98
C ALA A 507 -19.30 21.50 24.17
N GLN A 508 -18.83 21.79 25.38
CA GLN A 508 -17.45 21.64 25.82
C GLN A 508 -17.21 20.27 26.43
N PHE A 509 -16.25 19.53 25.88
CA PHE A 509 -15.75 18.29 26.48
C PHE A 509 -14.64 18.60 27.49
N TYR A 510 -14.84 18.16 28.74
CA TYR A 510 -13.86 18.29 29.82
C TYR A 510 -13.16 16.95 30.13
N ALA A 511 -13.92 15.84 30.09
CA ALA A 511 -13.43 14.47 30.31
C ALA A 511 -14.51 13.45 29.90
N ALA A 512 -14.19 12.15 29.94
CA ALA A 512 -15.20 11.10 29.80
C ALA A 512 -16.35 11.30 30.82
N GLY A 513 -17.59 11.21 30.34
CA GLY A 513 -18.80 11.46 31.10
C GLY A 513 -19.09 12.93 31.42
N ASP A 514 -18.25 13.87 30.95
CA ASP A 514 -18.32 15.30 31.30
C ASP A 514 -18.28 16.19 30.05
N VAL A 515 -19.45 16.36 29.44
CA VAL A 515 -19.72 17.32 28.37
C VAL A 515 -20.76 18.32 28.84
N ARG A 516 -20.44 19.61 28.74
CA ARG A 516 -21.28 20.70 29.26
C ARG A 516 -21.60 21.68 28.16
N VAL A 517 -22.85 22.11 28.07
CA VAL A 517 -23.23 23.23 27.20
C VAL A 517 -22.98 24.53 27.94
N GLU A 518 -22.03 25.31 27.45
CA GLU A 518 -21.58 26.54 28.09
C GLU A 518 -21.55 27.71 27.09
N ASP A 519 -21.64 28.92 27.62
CA ASP A 519 -21.45 30.15 26.86
C ASP A 519 -19.95 30.39 26.63
N VAL A 520 -19.50 30.22 25.38
CA VAL A 520 -18.12 30.47 24.96
C VAL A 520 -18.06 31.67 24.00
N PRO A 521 -16.93 32.38 23.87
CA PRO A 521 -16.84 33.48 22.93
C PRO A 521 -17.17 33.06 21.48
N VAL A 522 -17.97 33.85 20.77
CA VAL A 522 -18.16 33.66 19.32
C VAL A 522 -16.80 33.79 18.61
N PRO A 523 -16.42 32.86 17.72
CA PRO A 523 -15.19 32.95 16.95
C PRO A 523 -15.15 34.25 16.14
N GLN A 524 -14.04 34.98 16.22
CA GLN A 524 -13.90 36.24 15.48
C GLN A 524 -13.70 35.98 13.99
N ALA A 525 -14.44 36.70 13.17
CA ALA A 525 -14.19 36.81 11.75
C ALA A 525 -12.77 37.37 11.50
N SER A 526 -11.95 36.65 10.73
CA SER A 526 -10.59 37.06 10.36
C SER A 526 -10.41 37.00 8.84
N ASP A 527 -9.42 37.73 8.31
CA ASP A 527 -9.15 37.81 6.86
C ASP A 527 -8.84 36.45 6.19
N ASP A 528 -8.53 35.42 7.00
CA ASP A 528 -8.18 34.07 6.57
C ASP A 528 -9.21 33.00 6.97
N ARG A 529 -10.36 33.37 7.54
CA ARG A 529 -11.40 32.43 8.00
C ARG A 529 -12.80 32.85 7.57
N VAL A 530 -13.62 31.85 7.28
CA VAL A 530 -15.04 31.99 6.99
C VAL A 530 -15.83 31.66 8.26
N LEU A 531 -16.77 32.52 8.64
CA LEU A 531 -17.64 32.26 9.78
C LEU A 531 -18.91 31.56 9.29
N ILE A 532 -19.21 30.40 9.86
CA ILE A 532 -20.37 29.58 9.54
C ILE A 532 -21.31 29.61 10.74
N GLU A 533 -22.59 29.87 10.48
CA GLU A 533 -23.70 29.65 11.41
C GLU A 533 -24.14 28.20 11.25
N VAL A 534 -23.91 27.39 12.29
CA VAL A 534 -24.16 25.94 12.24
C VAL A 534 -25.66 25.70 12.35
N GLU A 535 -26.22 24.93 11.42
CA GLU A 535 -27.64 24.56 11.44
C GLU A 535 -27.84 23.13 11.94
N TRP A 536 -26.95 22.21 11.55
CA TRP A 536 -27.00 20.80 11.92
C TRP A 536 -25.60 20.27 12.26
N CYS A 537 -25.52 19.46 13.30
CA CYS A 537 -24.33 18.68 13.64
C CYS A 537 -24.76 17.23 13.88
N GLY A 538 -24.17 16.30 13.13
CA GLY A 538 -24.25 14.88 13.39
C GLY A 538 -23.49 14.50 14.67
N ILE A 539 -23.86 13.36 15.25
CA ILE A 539 -23.12 12.73 16.33
C ILE A 539 -22.40 11.52 15.74
N CYS A 540 -21.07 11.59 15.68
CA CYS A 540 -20.26 10.51 15.17
C CYS A 540 -19.99 9.45 16.25
N GLY A 541 -19.63 8.23 15.84
CA GLY A 541 -19.18 7.20 16.78
C GLY A 541 -17.94 7.61 17.59
N SER A 542 -17.08 8.47 17.06
CA SER A 542 -15.94 9.07 17.77
C SER A 542 -16.38 10.02 18.88
N ASP A 543 -17.43 10.83 18.69
CA ASP A 543 -17.97 11.69 19.75
C ASP A 543 -18.47 10.84 20.94
N LEU A 544 -19.14 9.72 20.64
CA LEU A 544 -19.57 8.75 21.65
C LEU A 544 -18.39 8.07 22.36
N ASN A 545 -17.33 7.70 21.62
CA ASN A 545 -16.14 7.10 22.21
C ASN A 545 -15.40 8.07 23.14
N GLU A 546 -15.31 9.35 22.78
CA GLU A 546 -14.73 10.38 23.64
C GLU A 546 -15.56 10.54 24.92
N TYR A 547 -16.88 10.65 24.79
CA TYR A 547 -17.77 10.75 25.95
C TYR A 547 -17.67 9.53 26.87
N MET A 548 -17.62 8.32 26.33
CA MET A 548 -17.65 7.10 27.14
C MET A 548 -16.30 6.75 27.78
N PHE A 549 -15.19 6.93 27.05
CA PHE A 549 -13.88 6.44 27.48
C PHE A 549 -12.70 7.37 27.16
N GLY A 550 -12.95 8.55 26.58
CA GLY A 550 -11.90 9.53 26.24
C GLY A 550 -11.25 10.20 27.45
N PRO A 551 -10.29 11.11 27.23
CA PRO A 551 -9.85 11.64 25.93
C PRO A 551 -8.96 10.65 25.13
N PHE A 552 -9.31 10.34 23.88
CA PHE A 552 -8.47 9.57 22.95
C PHE A 552 -7.83 10.44 21.86
N ALA A 553 -8.65 11.14 21.08
CA ALA A 553 -8.26 12.10 20.04
C ALA A 553 -8.32 13.54 20.53
N ILE A 554 -9.12 13.83 21.57
CA ILE A 554 -9.16 15.14 22.23
C ILE A 554 -7.86 15.37 23.03
N PRO A 555 -7.10 16.46 22.81
CA PRO A 555 -5.83 16.68 23.49
C PRO A 555 -6.00 16.95 24.98
N SER A 556 -5.33 16.18 25.83
CA SER A 556 -5.35 16.28 27.29
C SER A 556 -4.00 16.67 27.87
N LEU A 557 -3.96 16.96 29.18
CA LEU A 557 -2.71 17.20 29.89
C LEU A 557 -1.70 16.05 29.73
N GLN A 558 -2.18 14.82 29.50
CA GLN A 558 -1.33 13.65 29.31
C GLN A 558 -0.77 13.55 27.88
N SER A 559 -1.57 13.84 26.86
CA SER A 559 -1.12 13.81 25.45
C SER A 559 -0.36 15.07 25.05
N GLY A 560 -0.52 16.17 25.80
CA GLY A 560 -0.07 17.50 25.42
C GLY A 560 -1.03 18.17 24.41
N PRO A 561 -0.79 19.46 24.10
CA PRO A 561 -1.61 20.21 23.15
C PRO A 561 -1.45 19.68 21.72
N HIS A 562 -2.50 19.78 20.90
CA HIS A 562 -2.45 19.27 19.53
C HIS A 562 -1.45 20.08 18.67
N PRO A 563 -0.58 19.43 17.86
CA PRO A 563 0.55 20.11 17.19
C PRO A 563 0.18 21.19 16.15
N LEU A 564 -1.06 21.23 15.65
CA LEU A 564 -1.50 22.22 14.65
C LEU A 564 -2.41 23.30 15.22
N THR A 565 -3.24 22.95 16.19
CA THR A 565 -4.25 23.85 16.76
C THR A 565 -3.80 24.43 18.09
N ASN A 566 -2.77 23.84 18.72
CA ASN A 566 -2.31 24.11 20.08
C ASN A 566 -3.42 24.01 21.14
N ALA A 567 -4.54 23.36 20.80
CA ALA A 567 -5.66 23.22 21.71
C ALA A 567 -5.39 22.14 22.75
N LEU A 568 -6.00 22.33 23.90
CA LEU A 568 -6.03 21.43 25.04
C LEU A 568 -7.45 21.50 25.63
N LEU A 569 -7.87 20.48 26.38
CA LEU A 569 -9.12 20.51 27.15
C LEU A 569 -9.35 21.86 27.88
N PRO A 570 -10.59 22.39 27.90
CA PRO A 570 -11.77 21.84 27.23
C PRO A 570 -11.80 22.12 25.71
N VAL A 571 -12.48 21.25 24.97
CA VAL A 571 -12.64 21.38 23.50
C VAL A 571 -14.12 21.37 23.13
N THR A 572 -14.55 22.32 22.28
CA THR A 572 -15.86 22.28 21.62
C THR A 572 -15.97 21.06 20.72
N MET A 573 -16.97 20.22 20.93
CA MET A 573 -17.17 18.98 20.15
C MET A 573 -17.89 19.21 18.81
N GLY A 574 -17.98 18.15 18.00
CA GLY A 574 -18.74 18.11 16.75
C GLY A 574 -17.86 18.31 15.51
N HIS A 575 -17.68 17.25 14.74
CA HIS A 575 -16.85 17.23 13.54
C HIS A 575 -17.60 16.85 12.27
N GLU A 576 -18.90 16.55 12.39
CA GLU A 576 -19.81 16.30 11.26
C GLU A 576 -20.89 17.38 11.29
N PHE A 577 -20.77 18.44 10.50
CA PHE A 577 -21.73 19.56 10.57
C PHE A 577 -21.91 20.31 9.26
N THR A 578 -23.09 20.91 9.12
CA THR A 578 -23.48 21.78 8.02
C THR A 578 -24.06 23.09 8.54
N GLY A 579 -24.06 24.10 7.68
CA GLY A 579 -24.59 25.41 8.04
C GLY A 579 -24.58 26.39 6.89
N ARG A 580 -24.70 27.67 7.21
CA ARG A 580 -24.66 28.76 6.22
C ARG A 580 -23.54 29.73 6.52
N ILE A 581 -22.91 30.23 5.46
CA ILE A 581 -21.86 31.24 5.56
C ILE A 581 -22.47 32.54 6.12
N LYS A 582 -22.07 32.92 7.34
CA LYS A 582 -22.47 34.17 7.99
C LYS A 582 -21.59 35.35 7.56
N TYR A 583 -20.29 35.09 7.42
CA TYR A 583 -19.29 36.06 7.00
C TYR A 583 -18.20 35.40 6.16
N VAL A 584 -17.78 36.08 5.09
CA VAL A 584 -16.65 35.72 4.25
C VAL A 584 -15.78 36.97 4.03
N PRO A 585 -14.44 36.88 4.22
CA PRO A 585 -13.52 37.96 3.87
C PRO A 585 -13.59 38.36 2.39
N GLU A 586 -13.41 39.66 2.11
CA GLU A 586 -13.42 40.18 0.72
C GLU A 586 -12.34 39.56 -0.18
N SER A 587 -11.25 39.06 0.42
CA SER A 587 -10.16 38.36 -0.28
C SER A 587 -10.58 37.02 -0.89
N ILE A 588 -11.73 36.46 -0.50
CA ILE A 588 -12.21 35.14 -0.91
C ILE A 588 -13.40 35.32 -1.87
N SER A 589 -13.12 35.26 -3.17
CA SER A 589 -14.12 35.55 -4.22
C SER A 589 -15.05 34.39 -4.60
N HIS A 590 -14.71 33.15 -4.23
CA HIS A 590 -15.45 31.94 -4.63
C HIS A 590 -16.54 31.54 -3.63
N LEU A 591 -16.59 32.15 -2.45
CA LEU A 591 -17.61 31.93 -1.42
C LEU A 591 -18.42 33.20 -1.21
N LYS A 592 -19.69 33.04 -0.83
CA LYS A 592 -20.65 34.13 -0.62
C LYS A 592 -21.45 33.89 0.64
N LYS A 593 -21.75 34.98 1.35
CA LYS A 593 -22.68 34.96 2.50
C LYS A 593 -24.02 34.34 2.09
N GLY A 594 -24.57 33.49 2.96
CA GLY A 594 -25.86 32.81 2.81
C GLY A 594 -25.79 31.43 2.15
N GLN A 595 -24.67 31.05 1.54
CA GLN A 595 -24.51 29.73 0.92
C GLN A 595 -24.58 28.61 1.97
N ALA A 596 -25.37 27.58 1.65
CA ALA A 596 -25.37 26.30 2.33
C ALA A 596 -24.04 25.57 2.11
N VAL A 597 -23.43 25.07 3.19
CA VAL A 597 -22.11 24.44 3.15
C VAL A 597 -22.01 23.22 4.06
N VAL A 598 -21.16 22.29 3.65
CA VAL A 598 -20.58 21.24 4.51
C VAL A 598 -19.11 21.53 4.70
N VAL A 599 -18.56 21.14 5.86
CA VAL A 599 -17.18 21.44 6.23
C VAL A 599 -16.34 20.18 6.28
N ASP A 600 -15.18 20.19 5.62
CA ASP A 600 -14.12 19.23 5.86
C ASP A 600 -13.44 19.54 7.22
N PRO A 601 -13.63 18.74 8.27
CA PRO A 601 -13.13 19.07 9.60
C PRO A 601 -11.61 18.88 9.72
N ARG A 602 -10.91 18.37 8.70
CA ARG A 602 -9.50 17.95 8.84
C ARG A 602 -8.54 19.14 8.98
N TYR A 603 -7.65 19.02 9.96
CA TYR A 603 -6.40 19.78 10.06
C TYR A 603 -5.23 18.96 9.55
N TYR A 604 -4.37 19.59 8.76
CA TYR A 604 -3.17 18.96 8.22
C TYR A 604 -2.06 20.00 8.01
N CYS A 605 -0.80 19.59 8.12
CA CYS A 605 0.35 20.49 8.22
C CYS A 605 0.90 21.00 6.88
N SER A 606 0.40 20.47 5.75
CA SER A 606 0.80 20.83 4.38
C SER A 606 2.30 20.65 4.05
N SER A 607 3.09 20.09 4.97
CA SER A 607 4.56 20.04 4.89
C SER A 607 5.15 18.65 5.12
N CYS A 608 4.41 17.73 5.74
CA CYS A 608 4.84 16.34 5.88
C CYS A 608 4.69 15.57 4.57
N THR A 609 5.34 14.41 4.48
CA THR A 609 5.38 13.59 3.25
C THR A 609 3.97 13.29 2.70
N PRO A 610 3.00 12.84 3.53
CA PRO A 610 1.60 12.68 3.10
C PRO A 610 0.99 13.94 2.47
N CYS A 611 1.08 15.10 3.15
CA CYS A 611 0.47 16.33 2.67
C CYS A 611 1.11 16.86 1.38
N LEU A 612 2.44 16.72 1.21
CA LEU A 612 3.14 17.10 -0.02
C LEU A 612 2.72 16.26 -1.24
N HIS A 613 2.09 15.10 -1.00
CA HIS A 613 1.53 14.22 -2.03
C HIS A 613 -0.01 14.22 -2.00
N THR A 614 -0.63 15.30 -1.51
CA THR A 614 -2.10 15.50 -1.44
C THR A 614 -2.86 14.47 -0.58
N ALA A 615 -2.17 13.59 0.14
CA ALA A 615 -2.76 12.64 1.09
C ALA A 615 -2.88 13.29 2.49
N THR A 616 -3.67 14.35 2.58
CA THR A 616 -3.80 15.16 3.80
C THR A 616 -4.45 14.39 4.96
N ASN A 617 -5.29 13.40 4.65
CA ASN A 617 -5.89 12.47 5.60
C ASN A 617 -4.89 11.51 6.28
N SER A 618 -3.68 11.37 5.75
CA SER A 618 -2.59 10.59 6.36
C SER A 618 -1.53 11.50 6.99
N CYS A 619 -1.85 12.77 7.24
CA CYS A 619 -0.91 13.72 7.83
C CYS A 619 -0.37 13.19 9.18
N GLU A 620 0.95 13.29 9.38
CA GLU A 620 1.61 12.91 10.64
C GLU A 620 1.17 13.78 11.83
N LYS A 621 0.59 14.94 11.56
CA LYS A 621 0.02 15.87 12.54
C LYS A 621 -1.48 16.05 12.33
N ILE A 622 -2.16 15.04 11.80
CA ILE A 622 -3.59 15.13 11.50
C ILE A 622 -4.37 15.47 12.77
N GLY A 623 -5.37 16.33 12.62
CA GLY A 623 -6.37 16.57 13.64
C GLY A 623 -7.72 16.83 13.00
N PHE A 624 -8.75 16.95 13.81
CA PHE A 624 -10.11 17.20 13.37
C PHE A 624 -10.70 18.36 14.17
N MET A 625 -11.27 19.35 13.51
CA MET A 625 -12.16 20.34 14.12
C MET A 625 -13.25 19.60 14.88
N GLY A 626 -13.58 20.01 16.10
CA GLY A 626 -14.51 19.24 16.97
C GLY A 626 -13.88 18.14 17.82
N LEU A 627 -12.60 17.78 17.60
CA LEU A 627 -11.87 16.82 18.45
C LEU A 627 -10.51 17.38 18.88
N SER A 628 -9.73 17.86 17.90
CA SER A 628 -8.40 18.43 18.09
C SER A 628 -8.43 19.95 18.33
N GLY A 629 -9.59 20.55 18.57
CA GLY A 629 -9.77 21.98 18.84
C GLY A 629 -10.08 22.86 17.63
N GLY A 630 -10.03 24.18 17.82
CA GLY A 630 -10.35 25.17 16.77
C GLY A 630 -11.85 25.45 16.57
N GLY A 631 -12.71 25.06 17.53
CA GLY A 631 -14.16 25.08 17.41
C GLY A 631 -14.72 23.77 16.87
N GLY A 632 -16.03 23.55 16.98
CA GLY A 632 -16.71 22.32 16.54
C GLY A 632 -18.19 22.57 16.29
N GLY A 633 -18.82 21.69 15.51
CA GLY A 633 -20.21 21.78 15.07
C GLY A 633 -21.26 21.68 16.18
N LEU A 634 -20.92 21.17 17.37
CA LEU A 634 -21.79 21.28 18.55
C LEU A 634 -21.68 22.67 19.18
N SER A 635 -21.78 23.72 18.35
CA SER A 635 -21.84 25.12 18.73
C SER A 635 -22.62 25.94 17.70
N GLU A 636 -23.03 27.15 18.06
CA GLU A 636 -23.86 27.98 17.16
C GLU A 636 -23.04 28.58 15.99
N PHE A 637 -21.74 28.84 16.18
CA PHE A 637 -20.87 29.40 15.14
C PHE A 637 -19.47 28.76 15.13
N VAL A 638 -18.89 28.63 13.94
CA VAL A 638 -17.54 28.10 13.78
C VAL A 638 -16.75 28.85 12.72
N ALA A 639 -15.47 29.11 12.99
CA ALA A 639 -14.55 29.79 12.08
C ALA A 639 -13.68 28.76 11.34
N VAL A 640 -13.87 28.65 10.03
CA VAL A 640 -13.31 27.58 9.20
C VAL A 640 -12.35 28.15 8.15
N ARG A 641 -11.34 27.36 7.77
CA ARG A 641 -10.46 27.73 6.65
C ARG A 641 -11.25 27.70 5.34
N PRO A 642 -11.08 28.66 4.42
CA PRO A 642 -11.84 28.70 3.17
C PRO A 642 -11.75 27.41 2.36
N GLU A 643 -10.58 26.75 2.37
CA GLU A 643 -10.34 25.53 1.59
C GLU A 643 -11.09 24.30 2.14
N ALA A 644 -11.61 24.38 3.37
CA ALA A 644 -12.38 23.32 4.01
C ALA A 644 -13.90 23.51 3.83
N VAL A 645 -14.34 24.59 3.18
CA VAL A 645 -15.76 24.92 3.01
C VAL A 645 -16.23 24.43 1.65
N HIS A 646 -17.18 23.49 1.63
CA HIS A 646 -17.76 22.94 0.41
C HIS A 646 -19.20 23.42 0.26
N VAL A 647 -19.49 24.14 -0.83
CA VAL A 647 -20.83 24.67 -1.12
C VAL A 647 -21.74 23.54 -1.58
N LEU A 648 -22.90 23.42 -0.94
CA LEU A 648 -23.96 22.50 -1.34
C LEU A 648 -24.80 23.16 -2.44
N SER A 649 -25.05 22.42 -3.53
CA SER A 649 -25.83 22.88 -4.69
C SER A 649 -27.28 23.13 -4.29
N GLU A 650 -27.78 24.35 -4.54
CA GLU A 650 -29.20 24.70 -4.39
C GLU A 650 -29.96 24.57 -5.74
N ASP A 651 -29.25 24.33 -6.84
CA ASP A 651 -29.76 24.28 -8.21
C ASP A 651 -30.19 22.87 -8.64
N GLY A 652 -31.11 22.25 -7.89
CA GLY A 652 -32.06 21.21 -8.34
C GLY A 652 -31.55 19.88 -8.93
N SER A 653 -30.33 19.77 -9.45
CA SER A 653 -29.78 18.53 -10.03
C SER A 653 -29.20 17.57 -8.99
N ALA A 654 -28.97 18.06 -7.77
CA ALA A 654 -28.48 17.29 -6.63
C ALA A 654 -28.80 18.00 -5.29
N TYR A 655 -30.08 18.35 -5.05
CA TYR A 655 -30.48 18.91 -3.75
C TYR A 655 -30.19 17.90 -2.64
N MET A 656 -29.32 18.28 -1.71
CA MET A 656 -28.97 17.48 -0.53
C MET A 656 -29.51 18.20 0.71
N ASP A 657 -30.31 17.48 1.50
CA ASP A 657 -30.82 17.98 2.77
C ASP A 657 -29.67 18.27 3.74
N LEU A 658 -29.70 19.43 4.41
CA LEU A 658 -28.61 19.88 5.28
C LEU A 658 -28.40 18.97 6.49
N ALA A 659 -29.47 18.38 7.04
CA ALA A 659 -29.36 17.46 8.16
C ALA A 659 -28.73 16.13 7.71
N ALA A 660 -29.11 15.62 6.53
CA ALA A 660 -28.48 14.44 5.95
C ALA A 660 -27.00 14.68 5.61
N ALA A 661 -26.67 15.84 5.06
CA ALA A 661 -25.30 16.22 4.74
C ALA A 661 -24.40 16.40 5.97
N ALA A 662 -24.98 16.60 7.17
CA ALA A 662 -24.23 16.69 8.41
C ALA A 662 -23.77 15.32 8.96
N LEU A 663 -24.08 14.21 8.27
CA LEU A 663 -23.64 12.85 8.61
C LEU A 663 -22.70 12.24 7.54
N ILE A 664 -22.27 13.06 6.56
CA ILE A 664 -21.41 12.68 5.43
C ILE A 664 -20.06 13.39 5.63
#